data_AF-A0A1X7TR61-F1
#
_entry.id   AF-A0A1X7TR61-F1
#
_cell.length_a   1.000
_cell.length_b   1.000
_cell.length_c   1.000
_cell.angle_alpha   90.00
_cell.angle_beta   90.00
_cell.angle_gamma   90.00
#
_symmetry.space_group_name_H-M   'P 1'
#
loop_
_entity.id
_entity.type
_entity.pdbx_description
1 polymer ?
#
loop_
_entity_poly.entity_id
_entity_poly.type
_entity_poly.pdbx_seq_one_letter_code
_entity_poly.pdbx_strand_id
1 'polypeptide(L)'
;MLLGSAGTGKTSLKRSLMEEPFKCRTTSTIVSDVSFIRPFGYEWQTMTGKKWREATEEDEIEELEHLFNSHRRSILSAPYSQGDSVSTSSITSILGIESSFIRSILRRTTPSSKPPLTTQSTVQPFLHIWDCGGQPVFLEILPAFLTPRTMFLLLFDASKNFKERWQSRQNTPDGKVLFGEILNESTSDLMAKWISTIHSHLMKHNKDGTSSPSLYCIGTRGDKLEEESKKEIKKQMQFLYQEKEFSDLIKDVLIIDNTTSGKGEEEDPSITELRKAIDSFIKSLVVPTPVNWVLFRKALQELEQNVISIPDAIAIGVACHIPADDVPEVLKFYHELGAVLYYPQIEGLNNKVILSPKWFVDTIGKVFPLEKGWSGGKNWLLFRSKGILVKQLYKMVWQSSGIDPEEIIELLVHFRLAAQVQIEADDAKQYFLPAVLPGYAGYPNEVRPGYELRASPVHITFSTGYVPPGFFTRLATAVATNANVKLNFDDDNAVPVYRNRVCFSYGYPSDDFVLTDINEVIQVDVLRYVFESSHSDPFKTVCQEILKLIKKCCQQVEDTLYGYHGHQIAQSSRDVCYVCECKYSSSNEVHYIKADAEKQTCSDPVHCDKVRSTRSLTQRESVWFKGEFKNKPSFLKYLFSGVGLFSLIILLMLVGFLFTGIVSFNSTTTDKA
;
A
#
# COMPACT_ATOMS: atom_id res chain seq x y z
N MET A 1 -0.88 8.35 14.23
CA MET A 1 -1.89 7.90 13.24
C MET A 1 -2.72 6.76 13.82
N LEU A 2 -4.05 6.84 13.72
CA LEU A 2 -4.98 5.82 14.21
C LEU A 2 -5.44 4.94 13.04
N LEU A 3 -5.10 3.66 13.07
CA LEU A 3 -5.39 2.67 12.03
C LEU A 3 -6.37 1.61 12.54
N GLY A 4 -7.09 0.96 11.63
CA GLY A 4 -7.98 -0.16 11.95
C GLY A 4 -9.32 -0.06 11.23
N SER A 5 -10.10 -1.15 11.27
CA SER A 5 -11.38 -1.25 10.56
C SER A 5 -12.44 -0.24 11.05
N ALA A 6 -13.42 0.05 10.21
CA ALA A 6 -14.49 0.98 10.56
C ALA A 6 -15.30 0.45 11.76
N GLY A 7 -15.50 1.29 12.78
CA GLY A 7 -16.26 0.94 13.99
C GLY A 7 -15.45 0.35 15.15
N THR A 8 -14.12 0.29 15.07
CA THR A 8 -13.20 -0.18 16.14
C THR A 8 -12.95 0.84 17.25
N GLY A 9 -13.63 1.99 17.27
CA GLY A 9 -13.49 2.96 18.36
C GLY A 9 -12.35 3.98 18.22
N LYS A 10 -11.79 4.19 17.02
CA LYS A 10 -10.73 5.20 16.77
C LYS A 10 -11.08 6.59 17.29
N THR A 11 -12.25 7.10 16.92
CA THR A 11 -12.72 8.41 17.38
C THR A 11 -12.91 8.46 18.90
N SER A 12 -13.32 7.35 19.53
CA SER A 12 -13.42 7.26 20.99
C SER A 12 -12.05 7.27 21.66
N LEU A 13 -11.07 6.58 21.09
CA LEU A 13 -9.69 6.61 21.58
C LEU A 13 -9.07 8.00 21.42
N LYS A 14 -9.30 8.68 20.28
CA LYS A 14 -8.88 10.08 20.08
C LYS A 14 -9.38 10.97 21.21
N ARG A 15 -10.66 10.85 21.57
CA ARG A 15 -11.26 11.57 22.73
C ARG A 15 -10.59 11.20 24.05
N SER A 16 -10.29 9.91 24.25
CA SER A 16 -9.55 9.45 25.43
C SER A 16 -8.17 10.05 25.52
N LEU A 17 -7.42 10.15 24.43
CA LEU A 17 -6.12 10.83 24.44
C LEU A 17 -6.25 12.29 24.89
N MET A 18 -7.34 12.96 24.51
CA MET A 18 -7.68 14.35 24.88
C MET A 18 -8.39 14.51 26.25
N GLU A 19 -8.47 13.45 27.06
CA GLU A 19 -9.22 13.44 28.34
C GLU A 19 -10.69 13.88 28.20
N GLU A 20 -11.27 13.75 27.01
CA GLU A 20 -12.66 14.11 26.81
C GLU A 20 -13.59 13.00 27.28
N PRO A 21 -14.79 13.34 27.78
CA PRO A 21 -15.79 12.35 28.14
C PRO A 21 -16.14 11.42 26.98
N PHE A 22 -16.35 10.15 27.32
CA PHE A 22 -16.83 9.15 26.37
C PHE A 22 -18.16 9.56 25.74
N LYS A 23 -18.27 9.41 24.41
CA LYS A 23 -19.52 9.56 23.67
C LYS A 23 -19.89 8.24 23.03
N CYS A 24 -21.04 7.70 23.42
CA CYS A 24 -21.55 6.40 22.93
C CYS A 24 -21.87 6.42 21.43
N ARG A 25 -22.18 7.60 20.85
CA ARG A 25 -22.46 7.78 19.43
C ARG A 25 -21.50 8.79 18.81
N THR A 26 -20.46 8.27 18.17
CA THR A 26 -19.57 9.04 17.30
C THR A 26 -19.82 8.66 15.85
N THR A 27 -19.86 9.65 14.96
CA THR A 27 -19.91 9.44 13.51
C THR A 27 -18.62 8.76 13.06
N SER A 28 -18.71 7.81 12.13
CA SER A 28 -17.51 7.17 11.61
C SER A 28 -16.75 8.10 10.69
N THR A 29 -15.45 8.18 10.88
CA THR A 29 -14.55 8.89 9.98
C THR A 29 -14.64 8.28 8.57
N ILE A 30 -15.04 9.09 7.61
CA ILE A 30 -15.32 8.66 6.23
C ILE A 30 -14.01 8.49 5.46
N VAL A 31 -13.12 9.49 5.56
CA VAL A 31 -11.86 9.53 4.81
C VAL A 31 -10.72 9.80 5.78
N SER A 32 -10.64 11.00 6.35
CA SER A 32 -9.71 11.27 7.45
C SER A 32 -10.19 12.39 8.34
N ASP A 33 -9.84 12.33 9.62
CA ASP A 33 -9.99 13.46 10.54
C ASP A 33 -8.66 13.79 11.21
N VAL A 34 -8.07 14.91 10.79
CA VAL A 34 -6.78 15.40 11.30
C VAL A 34 -7.04 16.48 12.33
N SER A 35 -6.57 16.26 13.57
CA SER A 35 -6.59 17.28 14.63
C SER A 35 -5.19 17.66 15.08
N PHE A 36 -5.03 18.94 15.39
CA PHE A 36 -3.80 19.52 15.91
C PHE A 36 -3.88 19.63 17.43
N ILE A 37 -3.02 18.91 18.14
CA ILE A 37 -3.11 18.77 19.61
C ILE A 37 -1.79 19.12 20.30
N ARG A 38 -1.90 19.54 21.57
CA ARG A 38 -0.76 19.85 22.45
C ARG A 38 -1.00 19.36 23.89
N PRO A 39 0.07 19.09 24.67
CA PRO A 39 -0.06 18.83 26.09
C PRO A 39 -0.48 20.11 26.84
N PHE A 40 -1.26 19.99 27.90
CA PHE A 40 -1.80 21.10 28.70
C PHE A 40 -1.71 20.82 30.21
N GLY A 41 -1.17 21.79 30.95
CA GLY A 41 -0.99 21.78 32.40
C GLY A 41 -1.12 23.17 33.01
N TYR A 42 -1.43 23.25 34.31
CA TYR A 42 -1.67 24.50 35.05
C TYR A 42 -0.46 25.43 35.15
N GLU A 43 0.71 24.99 34.72
CA GLU A 43 1.92 25.80 34.60
C GLU A 43 2.57 25.51 33.25
N TRP A 44 2.66 26.51 32.39
CA TRP A 44 3.21 26.44 31.02
C TRP A 44 4.67 25.95 30.94
N GLN A 45 5.31 25.77 32.10
CA GLN A 45 6.76 25.71 32.28
C GLN A 45 7.31 24.32 32.67
N THR A 46 6.47 23.33 32.96
CA THR A 46 6.92 22.11 33.67
C THR A 46 6.80 20.81 32.87
N MET A 47 6.22 20.81 31.67
CA MET A 47 5.80 19.58 30.96
C MET A 47 4.91 18.64 31.81
N THR A 48 4.42 19.07 32.98
CA THR A 48 3.56 18.26 33.87
C THR A 48 2.08 18.52 33.63
N GLY A 49 1.70 18.69 32.37
CA GLY A 49 0.31 18.67 31.96
C GLY A 49 -0.18 17.24 31.89
N LYS A 50 -1.15 16.86 32.73
CA LYS A 50 -1.76 15.51 32.66
C LYS A 50 -2.66 15.34 31.43
N LYS A 51 -3.09 16.45 30.80
CA LYS A 51 -4.19 16.48 29.82
C LYS A 51 -3.70 16.93 28.43
N TRP A 52 -4.32 16.43 27.37
CA TRP A 52 -4.13 16.93 26.00
C TRP A 52 -5.35 17.74 25.57
N ARG A 53 -5.15 18.81 24.77
CA ARG A 53 -6.26 19.55 24.16
C ARG A 53 -5.94 19.94 22.72
N GLU A 54 -6.99 20.23 21.95
CA GLU A 54 -6.86 20.89 20.65
C GLU A 54 -6.20 22.26 20.84
N ALA A 55 -5.17 22.55 20.03
CA ALA A 55 -4.43 23.81 20.16
C ALA A 55 -5.27 24.97 19.61
N THR A 56 -5.29 26.11 20.32
CA THR A 56 -5.96 27.33 19.86
C THR A 56 -5.00 28.26 19.11
N GLU A 57 -5.54 29.27 18.43
CA GLU A 57 -4.74 30.29 17.76
C GLU A 57 -3.83 31.04 18.76
N GLU A 58 -4.35 31.40 19.94
CA GLU A 58 -3.58 32.07 20.98
C GLU A 58 -2.43 31.23 21.54
N ASP A 59 -2.65 29.92 21.68
CA ASP A 59 -1.65 28.96 22.15
C ASP A 59 -0.41 28.96 21.22
N GLU A 60 -0.63 29.11 19.92
CA GLU A 60 0.42 29.16 18.91
C GLU A 60 1.14 30.52 18.89
N ILE A 61 0.41 31.62 19.11
CA ILE A 61 0.98 32.98 19.22
C ILE A 61 1.97 33.04 20.39
N GLU A 62 1.57 32.52 21.55
CA GLU A 62 2.39 32.54 22.77
C GLU A 62 3.70 31.75 22.58
N GLU A 63 3.63 30.58 21.94
CA GLU A 63 4.81 29.77 21.66
C GLU A 63 5.78 30.47 20.70
N LEU A 64 5.26 31.07 19.62
CA LEU A 64 6.07 31.85 18.69
C LEU A 64 6.73 33.04 19.39
N GLU A 65 5.99 33.79 20.22
CA GLU A 65 6.54 34.90 21.00
C GLU A 65 7.73 34.45 21.86
N HIS A 66 7.61 33.29 22.53
CA HIS A 66 8.70 32.71 23.30
C HIS A 66 9.91 32.29 22.46
N LEU A 67 9.68 31.65 21.32
CA LEU A 67 10.74 31.24 20.39
C LEU A 67 11.51 32.47 19.86
N PHE A 68 10.80 33.53 19.49
CA PHE A 68 11.41 34.79 19.05
C PHE A 68 12.17 35.50 20.16
N ASN A 69 11.61 35.58 21.37
CA ASN A 69 12.24 36.24 22.51
C ASN A 69 13.51 35.52 22.98
N SER A 70 13.54 34.19 22.94
CA SER A 70 14.72 33.39 23.29
C SER A 70 15.85 33.46 22.26
N HIS A 71 15.52 33.64 20.97
CA HIS A 71 16.49 33.64 19.87
C HIS A 71 16.76 35.03 19.24
N ARG A 72 16.36 36.13 19.90
CA ARG A 72 16.50 37.53 19.41
C ARG A 72 17.88 37.90 18.85
N ARG A 73 18.97 37.33 19.37
CA ARG A 73 20.33 37.61 18.89
C ARG A 73 20.70 36.89 17.58
N SER A 74 20.10 35.74 17.26
CA SER A 74 20.44 34.90 16.10
C SER A 74 19.70 35.35 14.83
N ILE A 75 18.40 35.69 14.96
CA ILE A 75 17.56 36.08 13.81
C ILE A 75 18.02 37.41 13.18
N LEU A 76 18.54 38.34 14.00
CA LEU A 76 19.05 39.64 13.55
C LEU A 76 20.52 39.59 13.06
N SER A 77 21.24 38.49 13.29
CA SER A 77 22.68 38.36 12.97
C SER A 77 22.98 37.46 11.78
N ALA A 78 21.97 36.93 11.08
CA ALA A 78 22.16 36.29 9.79
C ALA A 78 22.82 37.30 8.82
N PRO A 79 23.89 36.94 8.08
CA PRO A 79 24.74 37.88 7.33
C PRO A 79 24.06 38.57 6.14
N TYR A 80 22.75 38.36 5.95
CA TYR A 80 21.92 39.03 4.95
C TYR A 80 21.09 40.19 5.53
N SER A 81 21.30 40.58 6.79
CA SER A 81 20.70 41.78 7.38
C SER A 81 21.37 43.07 6.89
N GLN A 82 21.20 43.40 5.60
CA GLN A 82 21.19 44.80 5.22
C GLN A 82 19.89 45.43 5.74
N GLY A 83 20.00 46.08 6.89
CA GLY A 83 19.35 47.37 7.18
C GLY A 83 17.84 47.45 7.33
N ASP A 84 17.05 46.53 6.82
CA ASP A 84 15.59 46.67 6.81
C ASP A 84 14.97 45.80 7.91
N SER A 85 14.49 46.48 8.96
CA SER A 85 13.40 45.94 9.79
C SER A 85 12.35 45.36 8.87
N VAL A 86 11.83 44.15 9.16
CA VAL A 86 10.70 43.51 8.47
C VAL A 86 9.74 44.59 7.98
N SER A 87 9.81 44.94 6.69
CA SER A 87 8.93 45.98 6.16
C SER A 87 7.55 45.34 6.14
N THR A 88 6.72 45.76 7.10
CA THR A 88 5.32 45.38 7.22
C THR A 88 4.59 45.54 5.89
N SER A 89 4.99 46.49 5.05
CA SER A 89 4.47 46.64 3.70
C SER A 89 4.66 45.40 2.84
N SER A 90 5.81 44.72 2.85
CA SER A 90 6.13 43.61 1.94
C SER A 90 5.38 42.32 2.28
N ILE A 91 5.32 41.93 3.55
CA ILE A 91 4.59 40.71 3.97
C ILE A 91 3.08 40.91 3.80
N THR A 92 2.56 42.07 4.19
CA THR A 92 1.13 42.38 4.08
C THR A 92 0.73 42.63 2.62
N SER A 93 1.62 43.14 1.77
CA SER A 93 1.37 43.30 0.33
C SER A 93 1.47 41.98 -0.45
N ILE A 94 2.39 41.08 -0.08
CA ILE A 94 2.54 39.76 -0.71
C ILE A 94 1.38 38.84 -0.32
N LEU A 95 0.98 38.86 0.95
CA LEU A 95 -0.10 38.01 1.44
C LEU A 95 -1.50 38.55 1.08
N GLY A 96 -1.66 39.86 0.84
CA GLY A 96 -2.99 40.47 0.65
C GLY A 96 -3.91 40.35 1.86
N ILE A 97 -3.38 39.87 3.00
CA ILE A 97 -4.12 39.50 4.20
C ILE A 97 -3.73 40.51 5.31
N GLU A 98 -4.70 41.29 5.79
CA GLU A 98 -4.63 41.90 7.12
C GLU A 98 -4.75 40.79 8.19
N SER A 99 -3.75 39.91 8.31
CA SER A 99 -3.79 38.86 9.33
C SER A 99 -3.52 39.53 10.67
N SER A 100 -4.57 39.66 11.49
CA SER A 100 -4.46 40.12 12.86
C SER A 100 -3.44 39.29 13.65
N PHE A 101 -3.31 38.00 13.33
CA PHE A 101 -2.33 37.07 13.88
C PHE A 101 -0.90 37.50 13.59
N ILE A 102 -0.51 37.62 12.31
CA ILE A 102 0.86 38.05 11.91
C ILE A 102 1.16 39.45 12.46
N ARG A 103 0.18 40.37 12.39
CA ARG A 103 0.33 41.73 12.93
C ARG A 103 0.47 41.72 14.46
N SER A 104 -0.19 40.80 15.17
CA SER A 104 -0.10 40.66 16.63
C SER A 104 1.23 40.06 17.07
N ILE A 105 1.75 39.06 16.35
CA ILE A 105 3.07 38.47 16.59
C ILE A 105 4.15 39.53 16.35
N LEU A 106 4.07 40.26 15.24
CA LEU A 106 5.03 41.33 14.92
C LEU A 106 4.93 42.52 15.88
N ARG A 107 3.73 42.94 16.30
CA ARG A 107 3.54 44.00 17.32
C ARG A 107 4.00 43.60 18.72
N ARG A 108 3.90 42.33 19.10
CA ARG A 108 4.37 41.85 20.41
C ARG A 108 5.87 41.55 20.44
N THR A 109 6.47 41.32 19.27
CA THR A 109 7.93 41.16 19.10
C THR A 109 8.66 42.49 18.85
N THR A 110 7.98 43.57 18.41
CA THR A 110 8.53 44.94 18.42
C THR A 110 8.93 45.37 19.85
N PRO A 111 9.96 46.24 20.00
CA PRO A 111 10.64 46.44 21.27
C PRO A 111 9.77 47.21 22.28
N SER A 112 8.89 46.49 22.95
CA SER A 112 8.36 46.90 24.26
C SER A 112 9.19 46.23 25.33
N SER A 113 9.62 47.04 26.30
CA SER A 113 10.49 46.76 27.43
C SER A 113 9.94 45.71 28.42
N LYS A 114 9.71 44.46 27.98
CA LYS A 114 9.49 43.35 28.90
C LYS A 114 10.83 42.67 29.23
N PRO A 115 11.11 42.40 30.51
CA PRO A 115 12.36 41.77 30.92
C PRO A 115 12.50 40.38 30.27
N PRO A 116 13.74 39.93 30.02
CA PRO A 116 13.97 38.58 29.52
C PRO A 116 13.42 37.59 30.55
N LEU A 117 12.51 36.70 30.14
CA LEU A 117 12.11 35.59 30.99
C LEU A 117 13.37 34.75 31.28
N THR A 118 13.75 34.68 32.55
CA THR A 118 14.95 34.00 33.07
C THR A 118 14.79 32.50 33.28
N THR A 119 13.71 31.88 32.80
CA THR A 119 13.46 30.44 32.97
C THR A 119 13.68 29.70 31.65
N GLN A 120 14.52 28.65 31.70
CA GLN A 120 14.66 27.67 30.61
C GLN A 120 13.30 27.02 30.35
N SER A 121 12.52 27.61 29.44
CA SER A 121 11.22 27.09 29.02
C SER A 121 11.46 25.95 28.03
N THR A 122 10.86 24.79 28.31
CA THR A 122 10.85 23.63 27.43
C THR A 122 9.81 23.85 26.33
N VAL A 123 10.25 23.83 25.07
CA VAL A 123 9.36 23.95 23.89
C VAL A 123 8.30 22.85 23.96
N GLN A 124 7.02 23.23 23.89
CA GLN A 124 5.94 22.26 23.90
C GLN A 124 5.73 21.70 22.49
N PRO A 125 5.66 20.38 22.31
CA PRO A 125 5.55 19.79 21.00
C PRO A 125 4.11 19.86 20.48
N PHE A 126 3.98 20.16 19.20
CA PHE A 126 2.74 20.01 18.47
C PHE A 126 2.63 18.63 17.82
N LEU A 127 1.44 18.04 17.91
CA LEU A 127 1.14 16.72 17.36
C LEU A 127 -0.04 16.77 16.39
N HIS A 128 0.05 15.98 15.33
CA HIS A 128 -1.06 15.73 14.41
C HIS A 128 -1.65 14.35 14.67
N ILE A 129 -2.90 14.28 15.14
CA ILE A 129 -3.64 13.01 15.20
C ILE A 129 -4.41 12.85 13.90
N TRP A 130 -3.99 11.87 13.11
CA TRP A 130 -4.74 11.40 11.94
C TRP A 130 -5.65 10.24 12.36
N ASP A 131 -6.97 10.49 12.42
CA ASP A 131 -7.98 9.43 12.48
C ASP A 131 -8.32 8.99 11.06
N CYS A 132 -7.86 7.81 10.66
CA CYS A 132 -7.97 7.34 9.28
C CYS A 132 -9.27 6.56 9.07
N GLY A 133 -9.90 6.74 7.91
CA GLY A 133 -11.06 5.94 7.52
C GLY A 133 -10.76 4.43 7.60
N GLY A 134 -11.65 3.67 8.23
CA GLY A 134 -11.51 2.21 8.32
C GLY A 134 -12.19 1.45 7.17
N GLN A 135 -12.55 2.16 6.10
CA GLN A 135 -13.22 1.63 4.93
C GLN A 135 -12.21 0.87 4.08
N PRO A 136 -12.58 -0.30 3.52
CA PRO A 136 -11.66 -1.10 2.73
C PRO A 136 -10.96 -0.33 1.59
N VAL A 137 -11.71 0.50 0.87
CA VAL A 137 -11.17 1.38 -0.20
C VAL A 137 -10.09 2.33 0.33
N PHE A 138 -10.30 2.91 1.51
CA PHE A 138 -9.36 3.85 2.10
C PHE A 138 -8.09 3.16 2.60
N LEU A 139 -8.23 1.93 3.12
CA LEU A 139 -7.09 1.13 3.56
C LEU A 139 -6.13 0.79 2.40
N GLU A 140 -6.63 0.68 1.16
CA GLU A 140 -5.79 0.48 -0.04
C GLU A 140 -4.97 1.72 -0.42
N ILE A 141 -5.51 2.92 -0.23
CA ILE A 141 -4.84 4.17 -0.66
C ILE A 141 -3.92 4.73 0.41
N LEU A 142 -4.24 4.47 1.68
CA LEU A 142 -3.56 5.02 2.84
C LEU A 142 -2.03 4.80 2.90
N PRO A 143 -1.46 3.70 2.36
CA PRO A 143 0.00 3.54 2.27
C PRO A 143 0.73 4.67 1.54
N ALA A 144 0.06 5.43 0.67
CA ALA A 144 0.65 6.58 -0.02
C ALA A 144 0.86 7.82 0.88
N PHE A 145 0.27 7.83 2.09
CA PHE A 145 0.33 8.95 3.04
C PHE A 145 1.13 8.63 4.30
N LEU A 146 1.78 7.47 4.35
CA LEU A 146 2.58 7.06 5.51
C LEU A 146 3.91 7.83 5.54
N THR A 147 4.36 8.21 6.73
CA THR A 147 5.65 8.88 6.92
C THR A 147 6.41 8.25 8.10
N PRO A 148 7.76 8.24 8.06
CA PRO A 148 8.56 7.46 9.02
C PRO A 148 8.55 8.02 10.45
N ARG A 149 8.33 9.33 10.61
CA ARG A 149 8.29 10.02 11.92
C ARG A 149 6.90 9.94 12.58
N THR A 150 6.29 8.76 12.55
CA THR A 150 4.90 8.55 12.98
C THR A 150 4.80 7.46 14.03
N MET A 151 4.02 7.72 15.08
CA MET A 151 3.51 6.66 15.97
C MET A 151 2.20 6.12 15.40
N PHE A 152 2.13 4.80 15.23
CA PHE A 152 0.97 4.08 14.75
C PHE A 152 0.23 3.43 15.92
N LEU A 153 -1.06 3.75 16.06
CA LEU A 153 -1.96 3.07 16.97
C LEU A 153 -2.89 2.21 16.11
N LEU A 154 -2.75 0.89 16.19
CA LEU A 154 -3.52 -0.07 15.40
C LEU A 154 -4.66 -0.63 16.25
N LEU A 155 -5.89 -0.22 15.95
CA LEU A 155 -7.06 -0.49 16.78
C LEU A 155 -7.85 -1.72 16.31
N PHE A 156 -8.30 -2.50 17.27
CA PHE A 156 -9.27 -3.57 17.09
C PHE A 156 -10.35 -3.55 18.18
N ASP A 157 -11.45 -4.27 17.95
CA ASP A 157 -12.51 -4.47 18.93
C ASP A 157 -12.18 -5.69 19.78
N ALA A 158 -11.70 -5.49 21.01
CA ALA A 158 -11.28 -6.60 21.87
C ALA A 158 -12.46 -7.45 22.38
N SER A 159 -13.69 -6.93 22.32
CA SER A 159 -14.89 -7.69 22.70
C SER A 159 -15.30 -8.75 21.66
N LYS A 160 -14.60 -8.80 20.52
CA LYS A 160 -14.85 -9.76 19.44
C LYS A 160 -13.66 -10.68 19.25
N ASN A 161 -13.93 -11.87 18.70
CA ASN A 161 -12.87 -12.76 18.28
C ASN A 161 -12.15 -12.17 17.06
N PHE A 162 -10.86 -11.85 17.22
CA PHE A 162 -10.06 -11.24 16.16
C PHE A 162 -9.79 -12.18 14.97
N LYS A 163 -10.02 -13.49 15.11
CA LYS A 163 -9.95 -14.47 14.01
C LYS A 163 -11.20 -14.48 13.15
N GLU A 164 -12.28 -13.83 13.58
CA GLU A 164 -13.49 -13.70 12.76
C GLU A 164 -13.29 -12.71 11.62
N ARG A 165 -14.02 -12.95 10.54
CA ARG A 165 -14.07 -12.09 9.37
C ARG A 165 -14.56 -10.71 9.76
N TRP A 166 -13.83 -9.69 9.34
CA TRP A 166 -14.21 -8.33 9.69
C TRP A 166 -15.26 -7.76 8.71
N GLN A 167 -16.17 -6.96 9.25
CA GLN A 167 -17.18 -6.24 8.48
C GLN A 167 -17.06 -4.75 8.78
N SER A 168 -16.95 -3.93 7.74
CA SER A 168 -16.92 -2.48 7.88
C SER A 168 -18.24 -1.98 8.47
N ARG A 169 -18.17 -1.25 9.59
CA ARG A 169 -19.34 -0.63 10.23
C ARG A 169 -19.19 0.89 10.23
N GLN A 170 -20.16 1.59 9.64
CA GLN A 170 -20.18 3.05 9.58
C GLN A 170 -21.40 3.59 10.33
N ASN A 171 -21.17 4.51 11.27
CA ASN A 171 -22.22 5.28 11.91
C ASN A 171 -22.42 6.58 11.12
N THR A 172 -23.62 6.82 10.65
CA THR A 172 -24.00 8.02 9.89
C THR A 172 -24.43 9.17 10.81
N PRO A 173 -24.43 10.44 10.34
CA PRO A 173 -24.85 11.59 11.14
C PRO A 173 -26.29 11.50 11.68
N ASP A 174 -27.18 10.80 10.98
CA ASP A 174 -28.57 10.55 11.39
C ASP A 174 -28.71 9.40 12.41
N GLY A 175 -27.59 8.86 12.91
CA GLY A 175 -27.55 7.83 13.95
C GLY A 175 -27.84 6.40 13.45
N LYS A 176 -27.93 6.19 12.13
CA LYS A 176 -28.04 4.85 11.54
C LYS A 176 -26.67 4.18 11.48
N VAL A 177 -26.70 2.85 11.40
CA VAL A 177 -25.49 2.02 11.23
C VAL A 177 -25.56 1.38 9.86
N LEU A 178 -24.63 1.74 8.98
CA LEU A 178 -24.43 1.10 7.69
C LEU A 178 -23.40 0.00 7.83
N PHE A 179 -23.79 -1.21 7.44
CA PHE A 179 -22.88 -2.33 7.31
C PHE A 179 -22.36 -2.40 5.87
N GLY A 180 -21.04 -2.36 5.75
CA GLY A 180 -20.32 -2.58 4.51
C GLY A 180 -20.20 -4.06 4.17
N GLU A 181 -19.36 -4.36 3.18
CA GLU A 181 -19.04 -5.73 2.80
C GLU A 181 -18.36 -6.51 3.93
N ILE A 182 -18.58 -7.83 3.95
CA ILE A 182 -17.88 -8.77 4.83
C ILE A 182 -16.68 -9.27 4.05
N LEU A 183 -15.48 -8.90 4.47
CA LEU A 183 -14.26 -9.30 3.77
C LEU A 183 -13.88 -10.74 4.13
N ASN A 184 -13.16 -11.42 3.22
CA ASN A 184 -12.64 -12.78 3.43
C ASN A 184 -11.48 -12.83 4.45
N GLU A 185 -11.15 -11.70 5.05
CA GLU A 185 -10.00 -11.50 5.92
C GLU A 185 -10.44 -11.38 7.38
N SER A 186 -9.66 -11.95 8.31
CA SER A 186 -9.90 -11.77 9.74
C SER A 186 -9.39 -10.41 10.26
N THR A 187 -9.79 -10.03 11.47
CA THR A 187 -9.24 -8.79 12.08
C THR A 187 -7.73 -8.92 12.33
N SER A 188 -7.26 -10.11 12.74
CA SER A 188 -5.83 -10.39 12.91
C SER A 188 -5.05 -10.31 11.60
N ASP A 189 -5.60 -10.80 10.50
CA ASP A 189 -4.93 -10.72 9.18
C ASP A 189 -4.79 -9.27 8.74
N LEU A 190 -5.86 -8.47 8.88
CA LEU A 190 -5.82 -7.05 8.55
C LEU A 190 -4.75 -6.33 9.39
N MET A 191 -4.69 -6.62 10.69
CA MET A 191 -3.69 -6.05 11.57
C MET A 191 -2.28 -6.46 11.13
N ALA A 192 -2.05 -7.74 10.86
CA ALA A 192 -0.76 -8.25 10.42
C ALA A 192 -0.31 -7.62 9.10
N LYS A 193 -1.23 -7.44 8.12
CA LYS A 193 -0.95 -6.72 6.88
C LYS A 193 -0.53 -5.27 7.12
N TRP A 194 -1.18 -4.56 8.04
CA TRP A 194 -0.79 -3.19 8.40
C TRP A 194 0.58 -3.13 9.07
N ILE A 195 0.86 -4.04 10.00
CA ILE A 195 2.17 -4.11 10.66
C ILE A 195 3.26 -4.45 9.64
N SER A 196 3.00 -5.43 8.76
CA SER A 196 3.85 -5.79 7.62
C SER A 196 4.15 -4.60 6.71
N THR A 197 3.16 -3.75 6.46
CA THR A 197 3.31 -2.57 5.60
C THR A 197 4.15 -1.49 6.24
N ILE A 198 3.89 -1.18 7.52
CA ILE A 198 4.68 -0.19 8.26
C ILE A 198 6.13 -0.69 8.38
N HIS A 199 6.31 -1.99 8.64
CA HIS A 199 7.64 -2.60 8.69
C HIS A 199 8.36 -2.46 7.35
N SER A 200 7.76 -2.94 6.26
CA SER A 200 8.42 -2.98 4.94
C SER A 200 8.64 -1.59 4.35
N HIS A 201 7.74 -0.64 4.61
CA HIS A 201 7.79 0.71 4.03
C HIS A 201 8.65 1.67 4.85
N LEU A 202 8.53 1.64 6.19
CA LEU A 202 9.06 2.70 7.04
C LEU A 202 10.24 2.28 7.93
N MET A 203 10.49 0.99 8.12
CA MET A 203 11.65 0.57 8.92
C MET A 203 12.93 0.73 8.11
N LYS A 204 13.87 1.50 8.67
CA LYS A 204 15.25 1.59 8.17
C LYS A 204 16.11 0.56 8.91
N HIS A 205 16.80 -0.29 8.16
CA HIS A 205 17.82 -1.20 8.72
C HIS A 205 19.20 -0.52 8.91
N ASN A 206 19.36 0.78 8.58
CA ASN A 206 20.63 1.50 8.69
C ASN A 206 20.68 2.47 9.89
N LYS A 207 21.84 2.50 10.56
CA LYS A 207 22.18 3.16 11.83
C LYS A 207 22.22 4.69 11.81
N ASP A 208 21.63 5.36 10.83
CA ASP A 208 21.68 6.81 10.72
C ASP A 208 20.52 7.45 11.48
N GLY A 209 20.61 7.46 12.82
CA GLY A 209 19.99 8.41 13.77
C GLY A 209 18.51 8.81 13.62
N THR A 210 17.77 8.23 12.68
CA THR A 210 16.40 8.60 12.31
C THR A 210 15.48 7.74 13.16
N SER A 211 14.64 8.37 13.97
CA SER A 211 13.69 7.68 14.85
C SER A 211 12.82 6.72 14.03
N SER A 212 12.89 5.42 14.34
CA SER A 212 12.05 4.39 13.75
C SER A 212 10.58 4.58 14.12
N PRO A 213 9.63 4.15 13.28
CA PRO A 213 8.22 4.19 13.64
C PRO A 213 7.97 3.37 14.92
N SER A 214 7.03 3.84 15.75
CA SER A 214 6.58 3.14 16.95
C SER A 214 5.17 2.63 16.74
N LEU A 215 4.89 1.36 17.04
CA LEU A 215 3.57 0.77 16.87
C LEU A 215 3.01 0.21 18.17
N TYR A 216 1.75 0.52 18.46
CA TYR A 216 0.97 -0.07 19.55
C TYR A 216 -0.30 -0.71 19.00
N CYS A 217 -0.60 -1.92 19.45
CA CYS A 217 -1.88 -2.56 19.17
C CYS A 217 -2.86 -2.22 20.28
N ILE A 218 -3.99 -1.61 19.95
CA ILE A 218 -4.97 -1.11 20.92
C ILE A 218 -6.29 -1.87 20.77
N GLY A 219 -6.61 -2.70 21.76
CA GLY A 219 -7.92 -3.34 21.86
C GLY A 219 -8.90 -2.41 22.57
N THR A 220 -9.93 -1.94 21.88
CA THR A 220 -11.00 -1.12 22.49
C THR A 220 -12.10 -2.00 23.08
N ARG A 221 -13.04 -1.34 23.78
CA ARG A 221 -14.17 -1.98 24.48
C ARG A 221 -13.74 -2.88 25.64
N GLY A 222 -12.71 -2.47 26.36
CA GLY A 222 -12.27 -3.12 27.59
C GLY A 222 -13.37 -3.17 28.66
N ASP A 223 -14.38 -2.29 28.62
CA ASP A 223 -15.56 -2.31 29.50
C ASP A 223 -16.36 -3.61 29.41
N LYS A 224 -16.27 -4.31 28.29
CA LYS A 224 -17.01 -5.56 28.03
C LYS A 224 -16.25 -6.82 28.43
N LEU A 225 -15.04 -6.66 28.95
CA LEU A 225 -14.14 -7.77 29.22
C LEU A 225 -13.77 -7.79 30.70
N GLU A 226 -13.74 -8.98 31.26
CA GLU A 226 -13.13 -9.22 32.57
C GLU A 226 -11.60 -9.09 32.48
N GLU A 227 -10.94 -8.74 33.59
CA GLU A 227 -9.48 -8.53 33.63
C GLU A 227 -8.65 -9.74 33.14
N GLU A 228 -9.09 -10.96 33.47
CA GLU A 228 -8.41 -12.17 32.98
C GLU A 228 -8.56 -12.34 31.45
N SER A 229 -9.72 -11.95 30.89
CA SER A 229 -9.93 -11.97 29.44
C SER A 229 -9.04 -10.94 28.73
N LYS A 230 -8.84 -9.75 29.32
CA LYS A 230 -7.93 -8.72 28.79
C LYS A 230 -6.50 -9.25 28.71
N LYS A 231 -6.01 -9.91 29.78
CA LYS A 231 -4.67 -10.51 29.83
C LYS A 231 -4.51 -11.63 28.79
N GLU A 232 -5.53 -12.46 28.61
CA GLU A 232 -5.51 -13.55 27.64
C GLU A 232 -5.44 -13.03 26.21
N ILE A 233 -6.27 -12.04 25.85
CA ILE A 233 -6.23 -11.41 24.52
C ILE A 233 -4.86 -10.77 24.25
N LYS A 234 -4.29 -10.08 25.25
CA LYS A 234 -2.93 -9.52 25.16
C LYS A 234 -1.89 -10.58 24.84
N LYS A 235 -1.89 -11.71 25.55
CA LYS A 235 -0.98 -12.85 25.30
C LYS A 235 -1.19 -13.46 23.92
N GLN A 236 -2.44 -13.67 23.51
CA GLN A 236 -2.76 -14.22 22.20
C GLN A 236 -2.23 -13.33 21.07
N MET A 237 -2.42 -12.01 21.17
CA MET A 237 -1.88 -11.05 20.20
C MET A 237 -0.35 -11.06 20.16
N GLN A 238 0.31 -11.09 21.31
CA GLN A 238 1.77 -11.17 21.37
C GLN A 238 2.30 -12.48 20.75
N PHE A 239 1.64 -13.60 21.01
CA PHE A 239 2.00 -14.91 20.47
C PHE A 239 1.82 -14.98 18.94
N LEU A 240 0.74 -14.40 18.40
CA LEU A 240 0.48 -14.38 16.94
C LEU A 240 1.62 -13.75 16.13
N TYR A 241 2.34 -12.81 16.73
CA TYR A 241 3.38 -12.04 16.04
C TYR A 241 4.81 -12.36 16.51
N GLN A 242 4.99 -13.22 17.52
CA GLN A 242 6.28 -13.46 18.18
C GLN A 242 7.40 -13.92 17.23
N GLU A 243 7.08 -14.74 16.22
CA GLU A 243 8.05 -15.31 15.28
C GLU A 243 8.09 -14.57 13.92
N LYS A 244 7.42 -13.43 13.81
CA LYS A 244 7.39 -12.63 12.56
C LYS A 244 8.55 -11.64 12.53
N GLU A 245 9.06 -11.36 11.33
CA GLU A 245 10.14 -10.38 11.13
C GLU A 245 9.79 -9.00 11.67
N PHE A 246 8.52 -8.63 11.66
CA PHE A 246 8.02 -7.34 12.12
C PHE A 246 7.71 -7.26 13.63
N SER A 247 8.01 -8.30 14.41
CA SER A 247 7.67 -8.37 15.84
C SER A 247 8.26 -7.20 16.64
N ASP A 248 9.50 -6.82 16.35
CA ASP A 248 10.24 -5.73 17.01
C ASP A 248 9.61 -4.33 16.85
N LEU A 249 8.73 -4.17 15.84
CA LEU A 249 7.99 -2.93 15.60
C LEU A 249 6.90 -2.71 16.67
N ILE A 250 6.33 -3.80 17.19
CA ILE A 250 5.22 -3.76 18.16
C ILE A 250 5.81 -3.48 19.55
N LYS A 251 5.52 -2.30 20.11
CA LYS A 251 6.00 -1.92 21.45
C LYS A 251 5.18 -2.56 22.56
N ASP A 252 3.86 -2.53 22.43
CA ASP A 252 2.96 -3.23 23.34
C ASP A 252 1.57 -3.43 22.74
N VAL A 253 0.79 -4.30 23.40
CA VAL A 253 -0.65 -4.48 23.20
C VAL A 253 -1.37 -3.97 24.45
N LEU A 254 -2.26 -2.98 24.28
CA LEU A 254 -3.05 -2.39 25.37
C LEU A 254 -4.53 -2.65 25.14
N ILE A 255 -5.25 -3.10 26.17
CA ILE A 255 -6.70 -3.28 26.13
C ILE A 255 -7.34 -2.18 26.97
N ILE A 256 -8.10 -1.30 26.33
CA ILE A 256 -8.56 -0.03 26.89
C ILE A 256 -10.08 -0.02 27.07
N ASP A 257 -10.53 0.38 28.25
CA ASP A 257 -11.89 0.81 28.53
C ASP A 257 -12.05 2.33 28.29
N ASN A 258 -12.50 2.67 27.08
CA ASN A 258 -12.77 4.05 26.69
C ASN A 258 -13.96 4.70 27.44
N THR A 259 -14.79 3.95 28.18
CA THR A 259 -15.96 4.49 28.89
C THR A 259 -15.57 5.26 30.16
N THR A 260 -14.36 4.99 30.67
CA THR A 260 -13.77 5.68 31.83
C THR A 260 -13.05 6.98 31.46
N SER A 261 -12.97 7.29 30.17
CA SER A 261 -12.31 8.48 29.60
C SER A 261 -12.75 9.78 30.27
N GLY A 262 -11.79 10.55 30.76
CA GLY A 262 -12.03 11.85 31.38
C GLY A 262 -12.54 11.80 32.83
N LYS A 263 -12.54 10.63 33.49
CA LYS A 263 -12.95 10.47 34.90
C LYS A 263 -11.84 10.70 35.94
N GLY A 264 -10.70 11.28 35.53
CA GLY A 264 -9.60 11.58 36.45
C GLY A 264 -8.92 10.31 36.99
N GLU A 265 -8.91 10.13 38.31
CA GLU A 265 -8.25 8.97 38.96
C GLU A 265 -8.96 7.64 38.69
N GLU A 266 -10.23 7.66 38.30
CA GLU A 266 -11.01 6.48 37.91
C GLU A 266 -10.84 6.09 36.43
N GLU A 267 -9.99 6.80 35.69
CA GLU A 267 -9.70 6.48 34.28
C GLU A 267 -8.86 5.21 34.17
N ASP A 268 -9.13 4.40 33.13
CA ASP A 268 -8.36 3.19 32.84
C ASP A 268 -6.84 3.49 32.81
N PRO A 269 -6.04 2.82 33.67
CA PRO A 269 -4.59 3.02 33.74
C PRO A 269 -3.88 2.86 32.39
N SER A 270 -4.41 2.03 31.50
CA SER A 270 -3.87 1.77 30.15
C SER A 270 -3.93 3.02 29.26
N ILE A 271 -4.93 3.89 29.47
CA ILE A 271 -5.01 5.19 28.75
C ILE A 271 -3.89 6.11 29.23
N THR A 272 -3.65 6.15 30.54
CA THR A 272 -2.56 6.94 31.13
C THR A 272 -1.19 6.41 30.69
N GLU A 273 -1.01 5.09 30.61
CA GLU A 273 0.18 4.45 30.07
C GLU A 273 0.41 4.85 28.61
N LEU A 274 -0.63 4.81 27.77
CA LEU A 274 -0.54 5.22 26.38
C LEU A 274 -0.16 6.71 26.23
N ARG A 275 -0.69 7.62 27.05
CA ARG A 275 -0.28 9.03 27.04
C ARG A 275 1.20 9.18 27.39
N LYS A 276 1.70 8.46 28.39
CA LYS A 276 3.13 8.46 28.75
C LYS A 276 4.01 7.91 27.62
N ALA A 277 3.56 6.88 26.91
CA ALA A 277 4.27 6.33 25.76
C ALA A 277 4.36 7.37 24.62
N ILE A 278 3.27 8.10 24.36
CA ILE A 278 3.24 9.21 23.41
C ILE A 278 4.22 10.31 23.85
N ASP A 279 4.20 10.74 25.11
CA ASP A 279 5.14 11.73 25.66
C ASP A 279 6.61 11.33 25.46
N SER A 280 6.92 10.06 25.71
CA SER A 280 8.27 9.49 25.53
C SER A 280 8.68 9.51 24.06
N PHE A 281 7.79 9.11 23.15
CA PHE A 281 8.04 9.12 21.71
C PHE A 281 8.25 10.53 21.17
N ILE A 282 7.51 11.52 21.66
CA ILE A 282 7.71 12.90 21.22
C ILE A 282 9.10 13.41 21.59
N LYS A 283 9.59 13.07 22.79
CA LYS A 283 10.94 13.44 23.23
C LYS A 283 12.03 12.83 22.35
N SER A 284 11.77 11.68 21.71
CA SER A 284 12.72 11.08 20.75
C SER A 284 12.63 11.66 19.33
N LEU A 285 11.58 12.43 19.02
CA LEU A 285 11.35 13.04 17.70
C LEU A 285 11.84 14.49 17.57
N VAL A 286 12.49 15.04 18.59
CA VAL A 286 12.93 16.44 18.59
C VAL A 286 13.93 16.69 17.46
N VAL A 287 13.53 17.52 16.49
CA VAL A 287 14.39 17.99 15.40
C VAL A 287 14.77 19.45 15.64
N PRO A 288 16.07 19.77 15.79
CA PRO A 288 16.52 21.16 15.78
C PRO A 288 16.08 21.81 14.47
N THR A 289 15.13 22.75 14.55
CA THR A 289 14.52 23.40 13.39
C THR A 289 14.76 24.91 13.47
N PRO A 290 15.20 25.57 12.39
CA PRO A 290 15.33 27.02 12.37
C PRO A 290 14.01 27.75 12.68
N VAL A 291 14.05 28.82 13.48
CA VAL A 291 12.85 29.57 13.89
C VAL A 291 12.12 30.20 12.69
N ASN A 292 12.87 30.59 11.65
CA ASN A 292 12.30 31.10 10.39
C ASN A 292 11.43 30.07 9.66
N TRP A 293 11.76 28.77 9.76
CA TRP A 293 10.92 27.71 9.18
C TRP A 293 9.59 27.60 9.93
N VAL A 294 9.61 27.72 11.25
CA VAL A 294 8.39 27.72 12.08
C VAL A 294 7.50 28.92 11.73
N LEU A 295 8.10 30.11 11.56
CA LEU A 295 7.38 31.30 11.10
C LEU A 295 6.76 31.08 9.71
N PHE A 296 7.53 30.53 8.77
CA PHE A 296 7.07 30.22 7.42
C PHE A 296 5.87 29.28 7.43
N ARG A 297 5.94 28.18 8.18
CA ARG A 297 4.81 27.26 8.35
C ARG A 297 3.56 27.98 8.87
N LYS A 298 3.72 28.87 9.85
CA LYS A 298 2.60 29.60 10.43
C LYS A 298 1.98 30.57 9.44
N ALA A 299 2.81 31.30 8.69
CA ALA A 299 2.33 32.15 7.61
C ALA A 299 1.53 31.37 6.56
N LEU A 300 1.93 30.14 6.24
CA LEU A 300 1.18 29.26 5.34
C LEU A 300 -0.17 28.80 5.94
N GLN A 301 -0.24 28.54 7.26
CA GLN A 301 -1.47 28.08 7.93
C GLN A 301 -2.54 29.17 8.01
N GLU A 302 -2.13 30.44 8.06
CA GLU A 302 -3.02 31.61 8.10
C GLU A 302 -3.65 31.95 6.74
N LEU A 303 -3.24 31.26 5.67
CA LEU A 303 -3.83 31.46 4.36
C LEU A 303 -5.21 30.80 4.32
N GLU A 304 -6.21 31.55 3.83
CA GLU A 304 -7.56 31.00 3.57
C GLU A 304 -7.60 30.04 2.35
N GLN A 305 -6.45 29.87 1.68
CA GLN A 305 -6.30 29.10 0.46
C GLN A 305 -5.89 27.65 0.78
N ASN A 306 -6.44 26.68 0.05
CA ASN A 306 -6.03 25.29 0.20
C ASN A 306 -4.76 24.94 -0.60
N VAL A 307 -4.46 25.72 -1.64
CA VAL A 307 -3.36 25.49 -2.58
C VAL A 307 -2.75 26.83 -2.97
N ILE A 308 -1.42 26.90 -3.03
CA ILE A 308 -0.66 28.04 -3.54
C ILE A 308 0.36 27.61 -4.59
N SER A 309 0.91 28.57 -5.34
CA SER A 309 2.00 28.30 -6.26
C SER A 309 3.36 28.22 -5.56
N ILE A 310 4.35 27.58 -6.19
CA ILE A 310 5.73 27.57 -5.66
C ILE A 310 6.34 28.98 -5.61
N PRO A 311 6.18 29.85 -6.62
CA PRO A 311 6.60 31.24 -6.53
C PRO A 311 6.01 31.98 -5.31
N ASP A 312 4.73 31.77 -5.00
CA ASP A 312 4.10 32.39 -3.83
C ASP A 312 4.71 31.84 -2.53
N ALA A 313 4.92 30.52 -2.46
CA ALA A 313 5.59 29.90 -1.32
C ALA A 313 7.03 30.44 -1.13
N ILE A 314 7.78 30.65 -2.23
CA ILE A 314 9.11 31.26 -2.21
C ILE A 314 9.04 32.70 -1.70
N ALA A 315 8.09 33.50 -2.20
CA ALA A 315 7.91 34.88 -1.76
C ALA A 315 7.61 34.96 -0.25
N ILE A 316 6.75 34.07 0.26
CA ILE A 316 6.43 33.96 1.69
C ILE A 316 7.66 33.49 2.48
N GLY A 317 8.42 32.52 1.96
CA GLY A 317 9.66 32.05 2.58
C GLY A 317 10.73 33.14 2.71
N VAL A 318 10.95 33.92 1.65
CA VAL A 318 11.85 35.07 1.63
C VAL A 318 11.40 36.13 2.63
N ALA A 319 10.10 36.43 2.69
CA ALA A 319 9.50 37.29 3.71
C ALA A 319 9.75 36.78 5.15
N CYS A 320 9.89 35.46 5.33
CA CYS A 320 10.25 34.84 6.61
C CYS A 320 11.77 34.71 6.82
N HIS A 321 12.61 35.32 5.97
CA HIS A 321 14.08 35.20 6.00
C HIS A 321 14.60 33.77 5.74
N ILE A 322 13.96 33.04 4.84
CA ILE A 322 14.48 31.80 4.25
C ILE A 322 15.04 32.15 2.87
N PRO A 323 16.29 31.77 2.54
CA PRO A 323 16.81 31.95 1.19
C PRO A 323 15.89 31.29 0.16
N ALA A 324 15.65 31.94 -0.98
CA ALA A 324 14.70 31.45 -1.99
C ALA A 324 15.02 30.02 -2.45
N ASP A 325 16.30 29.69 -2.61
CA ASP A 325 16.79 28.37 -3.02
C ASP A 325 16.54 27.27 -1.96
N ASP A 326 16.39 27.65 -0.69
CA ASP A 326 16.17 26.71 0.41
C ASP A 326 14.68 26.38 0.61
N VAL A 327 13.76 27.25 0.16
CA VAL A 327 12.30 27.09 0.38
C VAL A 327 11.77 25.73 -0.10
N PRO A 328 12.12 25.21 -1.28
CA PRO A 328 11.68 23.88 -1.71
C PRO A 328 12.10 22.77 -0.74
N GLU A 329 13.26 22.87 -0.10
CA GLU A 329 13.72 21.90 0.89
C GLU A 329 12.93 22.01 2.20
N VAL A 330 12.58 23.24 2.62
CA VAL A 330 11.67 23.47 3.75
C VAL A 330 10.27 22.88 3.48
N LEU A 331 9.77 22.99 2.25
CA LEU A 331 8.50 22.39 1.84
C LEU A 331 8.56 20.87 1.88
N LYS A 332 9.66 20.24 1.43
CA LYS A 332 9.86 18.79 1.58
C LYS A 332 9.90 18.37 3.05
N PHE A 333 10.59 19.13 3.90
CA PHE A 333 10.59 18.89 5.33
C PHE A 333 9.18 18.89 5.92
N TYR A 334 8.33 19.88 5.57
CA TYR A 334 6.94 19.90 6.02
C TYR A 334 6.04 18.86 5.34
N HIS A 335 6.40 18.40 4.15
CA HIS A 335 5.76 17.26 3.51
C HIS A 335 5.99 15.96 4.28
N GLU A 336 7.23 15.68 4.71
CA GLU A 336 7.55 14.52 5.54
C GLU A 336 6.87 14.53 6.91
N LEU A 337 6.60 15.73 7.44
CA LEU A 337 5.84 15.91 8.68
C LEU A 337 4.31 15.83 8.47
N GLY A 338 3.85 15.71 7.22
CA GLY A 338 2.42 15.71 6.88
C GLY A 338 1.72 17.05 7.15
N ALA A 339 2.47 18.15 7.24
CA ALA A 339 1.93 19.49 7.47
C ALA A 339 1.44 20.15 6.18
N VAL A 340 2.10 19.86 5.05
CA VAL A 340 1.70 20.27 3.69
C VAL A 340 1.88 19.10 2.73
N LEU A 341 1.32 19.15 1.52
CA LEU A 341 1.65 18.21 0.45
C LEU A 341 2.37 18.93 -0.68
N TYR A 342 3.56 18.46 -1.02
CA TYR A 342 4.41 19.05 -2.06
C TYR A 342 4.96 17.93 -2.95
N TYR A 343 4.59 17.97 -4.23
CA TYR A 343 4.82 16.88 -5.18
C TYR A 343 5.51 17.38 -6.47
N PRO A 344 6.78 17.85 -6.36
CA PRO A 344 7.52 18.45 -7.49
C PRO A 344 7.72 17.53 -8.70
N GLN A 345 7.64 16.21 -8.49
CA GLN A 345 7.84 15.17 -9.50
C GLN A 345 6.59 14.88 -10.34
N ILE A 346 5.43 15.41 -9.97
CA ILE A 346 4.17 15.21 -10.69
C ILE A 346 3.93 16.44 -11.54
N GLU A 347 3.87 16.30 -12.86
CA GLU A 347 3.84 17.42 -13.80
C GLU A 347 2.73 18.45 -13.50
N GLY A 348 1.49 18.02 -13.28
CA GLY A 348 0.38 18.91 -12.93
C GLY A 348 0.42 19.50 -11.52
N LEU A 349 1.29 18.99 -10.63
CA LEU A 349 1.43 19.48 -9.25
C LEU A 349 2.81 20.09 -8.97
N ASN A 350 3.70 20.14 -9.94
CA ASN A 350 5.09 20.54 -9.74
C ASN A 350 5.26 21.99 -9.26
N ASN A 351 4.30 22.85 -9.63
CA ASN A 351 4.24 24.25 -9.28
C ASN A 351 3.21 24.54 -8.17
N LYS A 352 2.77 23.52 -7.41
CA LYS A 352 1.73 23.65 -6.38
C LYS A 352 2.20 23.16 -5.02
N VAL A 353 1.76 23.87 -3.98
CA VAL A 353 1.84 23.44 -2.59
C VAL A 353 0.43 23.34 -2.06
N ILE A 354 0.04 22.14 -1.63
CA ILE A 354 -1.25 21.91 -0.97
C ILE A 354 -1.06 22.17 0.52
N LEU A 355 -1.71 23.23 1.02
CA LEU A 355 -1.56 23.71 2.39
C LEU A 355 -2.37 22.90 3.40
N SER A 356 -3.50 22.32 2.95
CA SER A 356 -4.38 21.51 3.78
C SER A 356 -4.42 20.05 3.30
N PRO A 357 -3.61 19.15 3.89
CA PRO A 357 -3.67 17.72 3.62
C PRO A 357 -5.06 17.13 3.86
N LYS A 358 -5.78 17.59 4.91
CA LYS A 358 -7.14 17.16 5.21
C LYS A 358 -8.11 17.48 4.07
N TRP A 359 -8.15 18.73 3.61
CA TRP A 359 -9.00 19.13 2.49
C TRP A 359 -8.70 18.31 1.23
N PHE A 360 -7.42 18.03 0.96
CA PHE A 360 -7.02 17.29 -0.23
C PHE A 360 -7.45 15.82 -0.16
N VAL A 361 -7.23 15.18 0.98
CA VAL A 361 -7.68 13.81 1.24
C VAL A 361 -9.20 13.72 1.16
N ASP A 362 -9.93 14.67 1.75
CA ASP A 362 -11.40 14.74 1.66
C ASP A 362 -11.87 14.96 0.20
N THR A 363 -11.13 15.74 -0.58
CA THR A 363 -11.39 15.97 -2.00
C THR A 363 -11.22 14.70 -2.82
N ILE A 364 -10.11 13.96 -2.65
CA ILE A 364 -9.93 12.64 -3.27
C ILE A 364 -11.07 11.70 -2.82
N GLY A 365 -11.41 11.73 -1.54
CA GLY A 365 -12.48 10.95 -0.93
C GLY A 365 -13.85 11.06 -1.59
N LYS A 366 -14.15 12.18 -2.25
CA LYS A 366 -15.43 12.41 -2.96
C LYS A 366 -15.72 11.37 -4.05
N VAL A 367 -14.67 10.78 -4.64
CA VAL A 367 -14.83 9.73 -5.68
C VAL A 367 -15.14 8.37 -5.08
N PHE A 368 -15.04 8.19 -3.76
CA PHE A 368 -15.32 6.93 -3.07
C PHE A 368 -16.67 6.98 -2.34
N PRO A 369 -17.82 7.10 -3.05
CA PRO A 369 -19.11 7.31 -2.41
C PRO A 369 -19.47 6.11 -1.53
N LEU A 370 -19.60 6.35 -0.23
CA LEU A 370 -20.03 5.37 0.75
C LEU A 370 -21.56 5.16 0.76
N GLU A 371 -22.31 6.07 0.14
CA GLU A 371 -23.77 5.99 0.14
C GLU A 371 -24.32 5.09 -0.98
N LYS A 372 -25.08 4.09 -0.55
CA LYS A 372 -25.90 3.21 -1.39
C LYS A 372 -27.06 3.94 -2.08
N GLY A 373 -27.27 5.24 -1.79
CA GLY A 373 -28.45 6.01 -2.21
C GLY A 373 -28.32 6.82 -3.50
N TRP A 374 -27.11 6.98 -4.06
CA TRP A 374 -26.98 7.66 -5.36
C TRP A 374 -27.41 6.72 -6.49
N SER A 375 -28.55 7.02 -7.11
CA SER A 375 -29.01 6.50 -8.40
C SER A 375 -28.13 7.04 -9.53
N GLY A 376 -26.82 6.83 -9.41
CA GLY A 376 -25.84 7.34 -10.35
C GLY A 376 -26.03 6.67 -11.71
N GLY A 377 -26.17 7.47 -12.77
CA GLY A 377 -26.33 6.99 -14.14
C GLY A 377 -25.19 6.08 -14.63
N LYS A 378 -25.19 5.73 -15.92
CA LYS A 378 -24.28 4.76 -16.56
C LYS A 378 -22.83 4.82 -16.06
N ASN A 379 -22.26 6.02 -15.93
CA ASN A 379 -20.86 6.22 -15.52
C ASN A 379 -20.57 5.76 -14.08
N TRP A 380 -21.49 5.96 -13.14
CA TRP A 380 -21.34 5.48 -11.75
C TRP A 380 -21.46 3.96 -11.67
N LEU A 381 -22.35 3.36 -12.46
CA LEU A 381 -22.48 1.91 -12.53
C LEU A 381 -21.19 1.30 -13.06
N LEU A 382 -20.67 1.83 -14.17
CA LEU A 382 -19.41 1.40 -14.78
C LEU A 382 -18.23 1.51 -13.79
N PHE A 383 -18.17 2.60 -13.02
CA PHE A 383 -17.14 2.78 -12.00
C PHE A 383 -17.27 1.78 -10.84
N ARG A 384 -18.47 1.51 -10.35
CA ARG A 384 -18.70 0.57 -9.23
C ARG A 384 -18.57 -0.90 -9.61
N SER A 385 -18.93 -1.28 -10.84
CA SER A 385 -18.93 -2.68 -11.28
C SER A 385 -17.64 -3.11 -11.97
N LYS A 386 -16.99 -2.21 -12.72
CA LYS A 386 -15.77 -2.49 -13.49
C LYS A 386 -14.55 -1.71 -13.00
N GLY A 387 -14.72 -0.79 -12.04
CA GLY A 387 -13.62 0.03 -11.52
C GLY A 387 -13.20 1.13 -12.49
N ILE A 388 -14.05 1.49 -13.48
CA ILE A 388 -13.67 2.40 -14.57
C ILE A 388 -14.19 3.81 -14.34
N LEU A 389 -13.26 4.71 -14.08
CA LEU A 389 -13.49 6.14 -13.85
C LEU A 389 -13.34 6.89 -15.17
N VAL A 390 -14.46 7.34 -15.74
CA VAL A 390 -14.48 8.09 -17.00
C VAL A 390 -14.35 9.60 -16.76
N LYS A 391 -13.82 10.33 -17.75
CA LYS A 391 -13.61 11.78 -17.72
C LYS A 391 -14.80 12.61 -17.26
N GLN A 392 -15.98 12.29 -17.76
CA GLN A 392 -17.21 12.99 -17.41
C GLN A 392 -17.53 12.85 -15.91
N LEU A 393 -17.26 11.68 -15.33
CA LEU A 393 -17.56 11.39 -13.93
C LEU A 393 -16.60 12.13 -12.99
N TYR A 394 -15.29 12.01 -13.18
CA TYR A 394 -14.35 12.67 -12.27
C TYR A 394 -14.40 14.20 -12.36
N LYS A 395 -14.66 14.75 -13.55
CA LYS A 395 -14.87 16.20 -13.71
C LYS A 395 -16.10 16.69 -12.94
N MET A 396 -17.19 15.94 -13.01
CA MET A 396 -18.41 16.24 -12.25
C MET A 396 -18.16 16.15 -10.73
N VAL A 397 -17.45 15.12 -10.27
CA VAL A 397 -17.17 14.90 -8.84
C VAL A 397 -16.28 16.00 -8.25
N TRP A 398 -15.27 16.46 -9.00
CA TRP A 398 -14.28 17.43 -8.52
C TRP A 398 -14.46 18.85 -9.05
N GLN A 399 -15.56 19.16 -9.75
CA GLN A 399 -15.81 20.46 -10.37
C GLN A 399 -15.66 21.65 -9.41
N SER A 400 -16.12 21.48 -8.16
CA SER A 400 -16.13 22.52 -7.11
C SER A 400 -15.01 22.38 -6.09
N SER A 401 -13.98 21.58 -6.40
CA SER A 401 -12.90 21.32 -5.43
C SER A 401 -11.94 22.51 -5.29
N GLY A 402 -11.70 23.28 -6.35
CA GLY A 402 -10.67 24.33 -6.38
C GLY A 402 -9.30 23.85 -6.87
N ILE A 403 -9.20 22.59 -7.31
CA ILE A 403 -8.04 22.01 -7.99
C ILE A 403 -8.52 21.39 -9.32
N ASP A 404 -7.65 21.36 -10.34
CA ASP A 404 -8.03 20.75 -11.61
C ASP A 404 -8.24 19.24 -11.42
N PRO A 405 -9.39 18.68 -11.82
CA PRO A 405 -9.62 17.24 -11.78
C PRO A 405 -8.53 16.40 -12.46
N GLU A 406 -7.86 16.91 -13.52
CA GLU A 406 -6.76 16.19 -14.17
C GLU A 406 -5.53 16.07 -13.27
N GLU A 407 -5.24 17.05 -12.41
CA GLU A 407 -4.10 17.02 -11.48
C GLU A 407 -4.31 15.96 -10.38
N ILE A 408 -5.56 15.77 -9.94
CA ILE A 408 -5.91 14.67 -9.02
C ILE A 408 -5.68 13.33 -9.73
N ILE A 409 -6.10 13.20 -10.98
CA ILE A 409 -5.89 11.97 -11.77
C ILE A 409 -4.40 11.67 -11.95
N GLU A 410 -3.59 12.68 -12.28
CA GLU A 410 -2.13 12.53 -12.42
C GLU A 410 -1.51 12.02 -11.11
N LEU A 411 -1.96 12.53 -9.96
CA LEU A 411 -1.53 12.01 -8.66
C LEU A 411 -1.94 10.55 -8.44
N LEU A 412 -3.19 10.19 -8.75
CA LEU A 412 -3.65 8.80 -8.63
C LEU A 412 -2.87 7.86 -9.56
N VAL A 413 -2.54 8.31 -10.77
CA VAL A 413 -1.71 7.55 -11.72
C VAL A 413 -0.27 7.43 -11.23
N HIS A 414 0.31 8.51 -10.70
CA HIS A 414 1.67 8.54 -10.16
C HIS A 414 1.84 7.52 -9.03
N PHE A 415 0.90 7.47 -8.09
CA PHE A 415 0.89 6.49 -6.99
C PHE A 415 0.37 5.10 -7.39
N ARG A 416 0.12 4.86 -8.68
CA ARG A 416 -0.44 3.61 -9.24
C ARG A 416 -1.78 3.21 -8.63
N LEU A 417 -2.54 4.17 -8.12
CA LEU A 417 -3.92 3.96 -7.70
C LEU A 417 -4.87 3.89 -8.90
N ALA A 418 -4.49 4.53 -10.01
CA ALA A 418 -5.18 4.53 -11.29
C ALA A 418 -4.27 4.07 -12.44
N ALA A 419 -4.84 3.42 -13.45
CA ALA A 419 -4.19 3.17 -14.73
C ALA A 419 -5.06 3.69 -15.86
N GLN A 420 -4.49 4.45 -16.79
CA GLN A 420 -5.23 4.82 -18.01
C GLN A 420 -5.48 3.56 -18.84
N VAL A 421 -6.73 3.35 -19.24
CA VAL A 421 -7.17 2.21 -20.03
C VAL A 421 -8.14 2.67 -21.11
N GLN A 422 -8.36 1.83 -22.13
CA GLN A 422 -9.31 2.11 -23.19
C GLN A 422 -10.25 0.90 -23.32
N ILE A 423 -11.50 1.08 -22.88
CA ILE A 423 -12.49 -0.01 -22.80
C ILE A 423 -13.67 0.25 -23.76
N GLU A 424 -14.17 1.48 -23.80
CA GLU A 424 -15.14 1.89 -24.81
C GLU A 424 -14.42 2.46 -26.04
N ALA A 425 -15.04 2.36 -27.22
CA ALA A 425 -14.54 2.96 -28.47
C ALA A 425 -14.67 4.51 -28.50
N ASP A 426 -14.95 5.13 -27.35
CA ASP A 426 -14.99 6.57 -27.18
C ASP A 426 -13.58 7.10 -26.93
N ASP A 427 -13.26 8.27 -27.50
CA ASP A 427 -11.98 8.96 -27.36
C ASP A 427 -11.79 9.60 -25.96
N ALA A 428 -12.82 9.51 -25.11
CA ALA A 428 -12.76 10.03 -23.74
C ALA A 428 -11.77 9.23 -22.86
N LYS A 429 -10.89 9.93 -22.13
CA LYS A 429 -9.97 9.32 -21.15
C LYS A 429 -10.74 8.48 -20.11
N GLN A 430 -10.24 7.27 -19.84
CA GLN A 430 -10.79 6.33 -18.86
C GLN A 430 -9.67 5.78 -17.99
N TYR A 431 -9.97 5.55 -16.72
CA TYR A 431 -8.99 5.07 -15.75
C TYR A 431 -9.53 3.88 -14.95
N PHE A 432 -8.74 2.81 -14.86
CA PHE A 432 -9.01 1.67 -14.01
C PHE A 432 -8.53 1.94 -12.58
N LEU A 433 -9.44 1.84 -11.61
CA LEU A 433 -9.27 2.12 -10.19
C LEU A 433 -9.77 0.91 -9.37
N PRO A 434 -8.99 -0.16 -9.21
CA PRO A 434 -9.47 -1.41 -8.60
C PRO A 434 -9.88 -1.26 -7.13
N ALA A 435 -9.38 -0.25 -6.42
CA ALA A 435 -9.69 -0.02 -5.01
C ALA A 435 -11.19 0.13 -4.72
N VAL A 436 -12.00 0.60 -5.67
CA VAL A 436 -13.45 0.82 -5.46
C VAL A 436 -14.30 -0.42 -5.62
N LEU A 437 -13.73 -1.47 -6.21
CA LEU A 437 -14.44 -2.72 -6.46
C LEU A 437 -14.75 -3.45 -5.15
N PRO A 438 -15.76 -4.33 -5.12
CA PRO A 438 -16.00 -5.20 -3.98
C PRO A 438 -14.89 -6.25 -3.83
N GLY A 439 -14.77 -6.84 -2.65
CA GLY A 439 -13.88 -7.98 -2.40
C GLY A 439 -14.46 -9.29 -2.97
N TYR A 440 -13.61 -10.10 -3.61
CA TYR A 440 -13.92 -11.45 -4.03
C TYR A 440 -13.91 -12.40 -2.82
N ALA A 441 -14.99 -13.17 -2.67
CA ALA A 441 -15.17 -14.09 -1.55
C ALA A 441 -15.06 -15.58 -1.91
N GLY A 442 -14.92 -15.91 -3.20
CA GLY A 442 -14.93 -17.28 -3.69
C GLY A 442 -13.58 -18.00 -3.58
N TYR A 443 -13.47 -19.16 -4.24
CA TYR A 443 -12.28 -19.99 -4.19
C TYR A 443 -11.17 -19.42 -5.10
N PRO A 444 -9.91 -19.31 -4.62
CA PRO A 444 -8.81 -18.77 -5.43
C PRO A 444 -8.60 -19.49 -6.77
N ASN A 445 -8.83 -20.82 -6.78
CA ASN A 445 -8.62 -21.67 -7.95
C ASN A 445 -9.80 -21.71 -8.93
N GLU A 446 -10.92 -21.07 -8.61
CA GLU A 446 -12.08 -20.95 -9.50
C GLU A 446 -11.65 -20.18 -10.74
N VAL A 447 -11.79 -20.73 -11.94
CA VAL A 447 -11.40 -20.09 -13.21
C VAL A 447 -12.47 -20.38 -14.26
N ARG A 448 -12.55 -19.57 -15.31
CA ARG A 448 -13.49 -19.81 -16.40
C ARG A 448 -13.24 -21.21 -17.02
N PRO A 449 -14.27 -22.08 -17.12
CA PRO A 449 -14.11 -23.40 -17.69
C PRO A 449 -13.84 -23.34 -19.21
N GLY A 450 -13.38 -24.46 -19.77
CA GLY A 450 -13.13 -24.58 -21.22
C GLY A 450 -11.72 -24.18 -21.66
N TYR A 451 -10.77 -24.09 -20.72
CA TYR A 451 -9.35 -23.94 -21.07
C TYR A 451 -8.78 -25.27 -21.60
N GLU A 452 -7.89 -25.17 -22.59
CA GLU A 452 -7.13 -26.29 -23.15
C GLU A 452 -5.88 -26.57 -22.32
N LEU A 453 -5.17 -25.52 -21.89
CA LEU A 453 -3.99 -25.63 -21.04
C LEU A 453 -4.10 -24.70 -19.82
N ARG A 454 -3.57 -25.15 -18.69
CA ARG A 454 -3.47 -24.37 -17.45
C ARG A 454 -2.12 -24.62 -16.79
N ALA A 455 -1.39 -23.55 -16.51
CA ALA A 455 -0.14 -23.65 -15.76
C ALA A 455 -0.40 -24.08 -14.30
N SER A 456 0.59 -24.65 -13.63
CA SER A 456 0.50 -24.76 -12.17
C SER A 456 0.59 -23.35 -11.56
N PRO A 457 -0.18 -22.99 -10.51
CA PRO A 457 -0.15 -21.62 -9.99
C PRO A 457 1.24 -21.21 -9.48
N VAL A 458 1.51 -19.91 -9.55
CA VAL A 458 2.69 -19.29 -8.94
C VAL A 458 2.25 -18.33 -7.86
N HIS A 459 2.93 -18.33 -6.73
CA HIS A 459 2.66 -17.44 -5.61
C HIS A 459 3.75 -16.38 -5.51
N ILE A 460 3.35 -15.13 -5.40
CA ILE A 460 4.22 -14.03 -4.99
C ILE A 460 4.10 -13.93 -3.46
N THR A 461 5.19 -14.21 -2.76
CA THR A 461 5.29 -14.17 -1.31
C THR A 461 6.03 -12.92 -0.85
N PHE A 462 5.82 -12.52 0.40
CA PHE A 462 6.51 -11.40 1.05
C PHE A 462 7.24 -11.93 2.28
N SER A 463 8.39 -11.34 2.65
CA SER A 463 9.23 -11.79 3.77
C SER A 463 8.49 -11.76 5.11
N THR A 464 7.58 -10.81 5.27
CA THR A 464 6.69 -10.67 6.43
C THR A 464 5.57 -11.71 6.48
N GLY A 465 5.36 -12.46 5.39
CA GLY A 465 4.32 -13.49 5.25
C GLY A 465 2.92 -12.97 4.92
N TYR A 466 2.77 -11.68 4.63
CA TYR A 466 1.49 -11.06 4.29
C TYR A 466 1.62 -10.08 3.13
N VAL A 467 0.62 -10.05 2.25
CA VAL A 467 0.51 -9.05 1.17
C VAL A 467 0.23 -7.67 1.80
N PRO A 468 1.08 -6.65 1.59
CA PRO A 468 0.83 -5.30 2.10
C PRO A 468 -0.49 -4.73 1.52
N PRO A 469 -1.38 -4.08 2.31
CA PRO A 469 -2.57 -3.41 1.78
C PRO A 469 -2.17 -2.42 0.70
N GLY A 470 -2.99 -2.30 -0.35
CA GLY A 470 -2.67 -1.43 -1.46
C GLY A 470 -1.66 -1.99 -2.47
N PHE A 471 -0.90 -3.05 -2.15
CA PHE A 471 0.09 -3.60 -3.08
C PHE A 471 -0.60 -4.28 -4.26
N PHE A 472 -1.59 -5.14 -4.00
CA PHE A 472 -2.31 -5.84 -5.06
C PHE A 472 -3.01 -4.89 -6.02
N THR A 473 -3.71 -3.88 -5.50
CA THR A 473 -4.43 -2.90 -6.33
C THR A 473 -3.46 -2.10 -7.22
N ARG A 474 -2.28 -1.73 -6.71
CA ARG A 474 -1.20 -1.10 -7.49
C ARG A 474 -0.53 -2.04 -8.49
N LEU A 475 -0.43 -3.33 -8.17
CA LEU A 475 0.07 -4.33 -9.10
C LEU A 475 -0.89 -4.48 -10.28
N ALA A 476 -2.19 -4.55 -10.00
CA ALA A 476 -3.22 -4.66 -11.03
C ALA A 476 -3.23 -3.45 -11.98
N THR A 477 -3.09 -2.22 -11.45
CA THR A 477 -2.96 -1.01 -12.29
C THR A 477 -1.65 -1.03 -13.08
N ALA A 478 -0.52 -1.41 -12.47
CA ALA A 478 0.76 -1.50 -13.18
C ALA A 478 0.69 -2.50 -14.35
N VAL A 479 0.05 -3.65 -14.15
CA VAL A 479 -0.19 -4.66 -15.21
C VAL A 479 -1.12 -4.10 -16.30
N ALA A 480 -2.18 -3.40 -15.92
CA ALA A 480 -3.13 -2.80 -16.87
C ALA A 480 -2.52 -1.74 -17.81
N THR A 481 -1.38 -1.15 -17.44
CA THR A 481 -0.66 -0.18 -18.31
C THR A 481 0.16 -0.83 -19.43
N ASN A 482 0.31 -2.16 -19.44
CA ASN A 482 1.12 -2.83 -20.45
C ASN A 482 0.37 -2.95 -21.79
N ALA A 483 1.01 -2.57 -22.90
CA ALA A 483 0.40 -2.58 -24.23
C ALA A 483 -0.04 -3.98 -24.74
N ASN A 484 0.58 -5.05 -24.25
CA ASN A 484 0.24 -6.42 -24.62
C ASN A 484 -0.87 -7.01 -23.74
N VAL A 485 -1.37 -6.24 -22.76
CA VAL A 485 -2.36 -6.67 -21.79
C VAL A 485 -3.67 -5.92 -22.00
N LYS A 486 -4.79 -6.65 -21.91
CA LYS A 486 -6.13 -6.07 -21.85
C LYS A 486 -6.86 -6.55 -20.61
N LEU A 487 -7.63 -5.66 -19.99
CA LEU A 487 -8.55 -6.06 -18.91
C LEU A 487 -9.65 -6.93 -19.50
N ASN A 488 -9.87 -8.09 -18.89
CA ASN A 488 -10.91 -9.00 -19.31
C ASN A 488 -12.15 -8.81 -18.42
N PHE A 489 -13.25 -8.33 -19.01
CA PHE A 489 -14.53 -8.08 -18.34
C PHE A 489 -15.64 -9.07 -18.76
N ASP A 490 -15.29 -10.17 -19.44
CA ASP A 490 -16.18 -11.03 -20.24
C ASP A 490 -17.62 -11.13 -19.69
N ASP A 491 -18.59 -10.49 -20.36
CA ASP A 491 -19.94 -10.26 -19.84
C ASP A 491 -20.85 -11.51 -19.87
N ASP A 492 -20.48 -12.59 -20.59
CA ASP A 492 -21.36 -13.75 -20.83
C ASP A 492 -21.19 -14.94 -19.87
N ASN A 493 -20.12 -14.98 -19.06
CA ASN A 493 -19.86 -15.98 -17.99
C ASN A 493 -18.77 -15.47 -17.00
N ALA A 494 -18.77 -14.16 -16.72
CA ALA A 494 -17.69 -13.42 -16.07
C ALA A 494 -17.15 -14.09 -14.80
N VAL A 495 -15.83 -14.16 -14.66
CA VAL A 495 -15.23 -13.93 -13.34
C VAL A 495 -15.19 -12.41 -13.20
N PRO A 496 -16.01 -11.80 -12.32
CA PRO A 496 -16.03 -10.34 -12.19
C PRO A 496 -14.66 -9.81 -11.76
N VAL A 497 -14.38 -8.55 -12.06
CA VAL A 497 -13.21 -7.87 -11.51
C VAL A 497 -13.53 -7.44 -10.08
N TYR A 498 -12.61 -7.70 -9.17
CA TYR A 498 -12.72 -7.41 -7.74
C TYR A 498 -11.49 -6.68 -7.23
N ARG A 499 -11.60 -6.09 -6.04
CA ARG A 499 -10.50 -5.38 -5.40
C ARG A 499 -9.26 -6.24 -5.18
N ASN A 500 -9.46 -7.52 -4.87
CA ASN A 500 -8.41 -8.52 -4.63
C ASN A 500 -8.33 -9.59 -5.73
N ARG A 501 -8.98 -9.38 -6.89
CA ARG A 501 -8.94 -10.35 -8.00
C ARG A 501 -9.18 -9.71 -9.36
N VAL A 502 -8.25 -9.85 -10.31
CA VAL A 502 -8.35 -9.26 -11.65
C VAL A 502 -7.94 -10.27 -12.72
N CYS A 503 -8.72 -10.35 -13.80
CA CYS A 503 -8.43 -11.16 -14.99
C CYS A 503 -7.92 -10.27 -16.12
N PHE A 504 -6.87 -10.74 -16.81
CA PHE A 504 -6.22 -10.06 -17.91
C PHE A 504 -6.04 -11.01 -19.08
N SER A 505 -6.09 -10.47 -20.30
CA SER A 505 -5.74 -11.20 -21.52
C SER A 505 -4.39 -10.68 -22.05
N TYR A 506 -3.49 -11.59 -22.41
CA TYR A 506 -2.13 -11.31 -22.87
C TYR A 506 -1.92 -11.75 -24.32
N GLY A 507 -1.46 -10.82 -25.17
CA GLY A 507 -1.10 -11.11 -26.56
C GLY A 507 -2.30 -11.37 -27.49
N TYR A 508 -1.99 -11.83 -28.71
CA TYR A 508 -2.99 -12.25 -29.70
C TYR A 508 -2.46 -13.41 -30.57
N PRO A 509 -3.13 -14.58 -30.64
CA PRO A 509 -4.27 -15.01 -29.82
C PRO A 509 -4.00 -14.84 -28.32
N SER A 510 -5.04 -14.60 -27.52
CA SER A 510 -4.83 -14.22 -26.13
C SER A 510 -4.78 -15.42 -25.19
N ASP A 511 -3.82 -15.40 -24.27
CA ASP A 511 -3.85 -16.23 -23.06
C ASP A 511 -4.36 -15.38 -21.89
N ASP A 512 -5.21 -15.96 -21.06
CA ASP A 512 -5.73 -15.27 -19.88
C ASP A 512 -4.83 -15.55 -18.68
N PHE A 513 -4.63 -14.53 -17.85
CA PHE A 513 -4.03 -14.72 -16.54
C PHE A 513 -4.82 -13.97 -15.47
N VAL A 514 -4.92 -14.61 -14.30
CA VAL A 514 -5.70 -14.12 -13.16
C VAL A 514 -4.74 -13.86 -12.01
N LEU A 515 -4.81 -12.66 -11.46
CA LEU A 515 -4.15 -12.30 -10.21
C LEU A 515 -5.18 -12.33 -9.09
N THR A 516 -4.89 -13.03 -7.99
CA THR A 516 -5.76 -13.10 -6.82
C THR A 516 -4.95 -12.89 -5.54
N ASP A 517 -5.28 -11.86 -4.76
CA ASP A 517 -4.76 -11.69 -3.40
C ASP A 517 -5.56 -12.58 -2.43
N ILE A 518 -4.85 -13.52 -1.81
CA ILE A 518 -5.37 -14.47 -0.82
C ILE A 518 -4.78 -14.22 0.58
N ASN A 519 -4.50 -12.95 0.89
CA ASN A 519 -3.97 -12.39 2.13
C ASN A 519 -2.48 -12.65 2.39
N GLU A 520 -2.03 -13.90 2.29
CA GLU A 520 -0.63 -14.28 2.56
C GLU A 520 0.25 -14.17 1.31
N VAL A 521 -0.36 -14.39 0.15
CA VAL A 521 0.31 -14.40 -1.15
C VAL A 521 -0.59 -13.82 -2.24
N ILE A 522 0.03 -13.42 -3.35
CA ILE A 522 -0.69 -13.14 -4.59
C ILE A 522 -0.54 -14.37 -5.50
N GLN A 523 -1.66 -15.05 -5.77
CA GLN A 523 -1.71 -16.19 -6.68
C GLN A 523 -1.82 -15.71 -8.13
N VAL A 524 -1.03 -16.34 -9.00
CA VAL A 524 -1.01 -16.12 -10.45
C VAL A 524 -1.44 -17.42 -11.14
N ASP A 525 -2.56 -17.37 -11.85
CA ASP A 525 -3.03 -18.44 -12.73
C ASP A 525 -2.89 -18.01 -14.19
N VAL A 526 -2.44 -18.91 -15.07
CA VAL A 526 -2.35 -18.67 -16.53
C VAL A 526 -3.08 -19.79 -17.26
N LEU A 527 -3.95 -19.41 -18.20
CA LEU A 527 -4.87 -20.27 -18.93
C LEU A 527 -4.83 -19.98 -20.42
N ARG A 528 -4.89 -21.04 -21.23
CA ARG A 528 -5.02 -20.96 -22.68
C ARG A 528 -6.32 -21.62 -23.11
N TYR A 529 -7.12 -20.90 -23.90
CA TYR A 529 -8.43 -21.36 -24.39
C TYR A 529 -8.41 -21.85 -25.84
N VAL A 530 -7.26 -21.84 -26.49
CA VAL A 530 -7.07 -22.35 -27.86
C VAL A 530 -6.10 -23.52 -27.86
N PHE A 531 -6.22 -24.42 -28.83
CA PHE A 531 -5.26 -25.52 -29.00
C PHE A 531 -3.85 -24.97 -29.17
N GLU A 532 -2.85 -25.68 -28.63
CA GLU A 532 -1.45 -25.24 -28.68
C GLU A 532 -0.93 -25.07 -30.12
N SER A 533 -1.43 -25.88 -31.06
CA SER A 533 -1.12 -25.77 -32.49
C SER A 533 -1.68 -24.51 -33.17
N SER A 534 -2.69 -23.89 -32.57
CA SER A 534 -3.40 -22.73 -33.12
C SER A 534 -2.86 -21.39 -32.59
N HIS A 535 -1.91 -21.44 -31.67
CA HIS A 535 -1.27 -20.28 -31.08
C HIS A 535 0.14 -20.09 -31.66
N SER A 536 0.52 -18.87 -32.01
CA SER A 536 1.85 -18.57 -32.57
C SER A 536 2.99 -18.93 -31.61
N ASP A 537 2.79 -18.63 -30.33
CA ASP A 537 3.77 -18.83 -29.27
C ASP A 537 3.45 -20.07 -28.41
N PRO A 538 4.45 -20.91 -28.08
CA PRO A 538 4.27 -22.01 -27.13
C PRO A 538 3.73 -21.52 -25.79
N PHE A 539 2.84 -22.29 -25.16
CA PHE A 539 2.20 -21.88 -23.89
C PHE A 539 3.22 -21.57 -22.81
N LYS A 540 4.28 -22.36 -22.77
CA LYS A 540 5.44 -22.17 -21.92
C LYS A 540 6.09 -20.78 -22.07
N THR A 541 6.28 -20.32 -23.31
CA THR A 541 6.89 -19.01 -23.58
C THR A 541 6.01 -17.90 -23.04
N VAL A 542 4.70 -17.97 -23.28
CA VAL A 542 3.74 -16.97 -22.80
C VAL A 542 3.70 -16.92 -21.27
N CYS A 543 3.65 -18.06 -20.59
CA CYS A 543 3.74 -18.14 -19.12
C CYS A 543 5.00 -17.42 -18.59
N GLN A 544 6.16 -17.66 -19.21
CA GLN A 544 7.42 -17.04 -18.78
C GLN A 544 7.44 -15.53 -19.02
N GLU A 545 6.88 -15.04 -20.14
CA GLU A 545 6.76 -13.61 -20.41
C GLU A 545 5.77 -12.92 -19.45
N ILE A 546 4.64 -13.57 -19.14
CA ILE A 546 3.70 -13.07 -18.12
C ILE A 546 4.39 -12.98 -16.75
N LEU A 547 5.15 -14.00 -16.35
CA LEU A 547 5.87 -13.97 -15.07
C LEU A 547 6.94 -12.86 -15.03
N LYS A 548 7.67 -12.65 -16.13
CA LYS A 548 8.62 -11.52 -16.26
C LYS A 548 7.91 -10.17 -16.16
N LEU A 549 6.76 -10.03 -16.82
CA LEU A 549 5.92 -8.84 -16.73
C LEU A 549 5.49 -8.57 -15.29
N ILE A 550 4.95 -9.57 -14.60
CA ILE A 550 4.51 -9.46 -13.20
C ILE A 550 5.68 -9.06 -12.30
N LYS A 551 6.85 -9.70 -12.43
CA LYS A 551 8.06 -9.32 -11.67
C LYS A 551 8.44 -7.85 -11.89
N LYS A 552 8.38 -7.37 -13.13
CA LYS A 552 8.65 -5.97 -13.48
C LYS A 552 7.60 -5.03 -12.87
N CYS A 553 6.32 -5.38 -12.94
CA CYS A 553 5.24 -4.60 -12.35
C CYS A 553 5.33 -4.56 -10.82
N CYS A 554 5.69 -5.67 -10.15
CA CYS A 554 5.98 -5.67 -8.72
C CYS A 554 7.09 -4.67 -8.37
N GLN A 555 8.21 -4.70 -9.11
CA GLN A 555 9.30 -3.75 -8.88
C GLN A 555 8.83 -2.30 -9.03
N GLN A 556 8.03 -2.02 -10.06
CA GLN A 556 7.45 -0.69 -10.26
C GLN A 556 6.58 -0.21 -9.09
N VAL A 557 5.80 -1.12 -8.46
CA VAL A 557 5.00 -0.78 -7.27
C VAL A 557 5.90 -0.47 -6.08
N GLU A 558 6.93 -1.28 -5.88
CA GLU A 558 7.94 -1.06 -4.84
C GLU A 558 8.65 0.28 -5.03
N ASP A 559 9.14 0.58 -6.23
CA ASP A 559 9.81 1.85 -6.54
C ASP A 559 8.90 3.06 -6.30
N THR A 560 7.60 2.92 -6.57
CA THR A 560 6.60 3.99 -6.36
C THR A 560 6.36 4.26 -4.88
N LEU A 561 6.27 3.22 -4.06
CA LEU A 561 6.01 3.35 -2.62
C LEU A 561 7.28 3.73 -1.84
N TYR A 562 8.43 3.17 -2.19
CA TYR A 562 9.66 3.31 -1.42
C TYR A 562 10.57 4.44 -1.92
N GLY A 563 10.52 4.77 -3.21
CA GLY A 563 11.32 5.85 -3.80
C GLY A 563 10.90 7.25 -3.32
N TYR A 564 9.67 7.41 -2.82
CA TYR A 564 9.13 8.72 -2.42
C TYR A 564 9.88 9.39 -1.26
N HIS A 565 10.43 8.57 -0.34
CA HIS A 565 11.17 9.05 0.82
C HIS A 565 12.69 9.10 0.57
N GLY A 566 13.14 8.99 -0.68
CA GLY A 566 14.57 8.98 -1.02
C GLY A 566 15.30 7.75 -0.46
N HIS A 567 14.60 6.63 -0.26
CA HIS A 567 15.16 5.42 0.32
C HIS A 567 15.25 4.33 -0.75
N GLN A 568 16.47 3.94 -1.10
CA GLN A 568 16.70 2.72 -1.86
C GLN A 568 16.59 1.54 -0.89
N ILE A 569 15.57 0.71 -1.06
CA ILE A 569 15.55 -0.60 -0.41
C ILE A 569 16.60 -1.46 -1.11
N ALA A 570 17.62 -1.87 -0.35
CA ALA A 570 18.75 -2.66 -0.87
C ALA A 570 18.36 -4.08 -1.31
N GLN A 571 17.20 -4.60 -0.91
CA GLN A 571 16.78 -5.97 -1.22
C GLN A 571 15.25 -6.08 -1.33
N SER A 572 14.77 -6.68 -2.43
CA SER A 572 13.34 -6.94 -2.64
C SER A 572 12.81 -7.85 -1.53
N SER A 573 11.76 -7.43 -0.82
CA SER A 573 11.15 -8.19 0.29
C SER A 573 10.18 -9.27 -0.20
N ARG A 574 10.28 -9.68 -1.47
CA ARG A 574 9.34 -10.57 -2.15
C ARG A 574 10.07 -11.67 -2.90
N ASP A 575 9.42 -12.82 -2.94
CA ASP A 575 9.89 -14.00 -3.67
C ASP A 575 8.79 -14.57 -4.55
N VAL A 576 9.21 -15.38 -5.53
CA VAL A 576 8.31 -16.11 -6.43
C VAL A 576 8.43 -17.59 -6.10
N CYS A 577 7.34 -18.15 -5.58
CA CYS A 577 7.24 -19.55 -5.17
C CYS A 577 6.38 -20.34 -6.17
N TYR A 578 6.89 -21.49 -6.62
CA TYR A 578 6.19 -22.36 -7.57
C TYR A 578 5.39 -23.40 -6.78
N VAL A 579 4.07 -23.44 -6.98
CA VAL A 579 3.19 -24.39 -6.29
C VAL A 579 3.51 -25.81 -6.76
N CYS A 580 3.62 -26.73 -5.80
CA CYS A 580 3.95 -28.13 -6.07
C CYS A 580 2.68 -28.98 -6.14
N GLU A 581 2.53 -29.75 -7.22
CA GLU A 581 1.37 -30.61 -7.51
C GLU A 581 1.64 -32.10 -7.18
N CYS A 582 2.57 -32.37 -6.25
CA CYS A 582 2.90 -33.75 -5.90
C CYS A 582 1.75 -34.42 -5.13
N LYS A 583 1.50 -35.72 -5.38
CA LYS A 583 0.36 -36.48 -4.85
C LYS A 583 0.39 -36.78 -3.33
N TYR A 584 1.40 -36.31 -2.61
CA TYR A 584 1.69 -36.75 -1.24
C TYR A 584 1.25 -35.77 -0.14
N SER A 585 0.61 -34.65 -0.46
CA SER A 585 0.05 -33.78 0.58
C SER A 585 -1.24 -34.37 1.14
N SER A 586 -1.12 -35.12 2.23
CA SER A 586 -2.27 -35.64 3.00
C SER A 586 -3.14 -34.54 3.63
N SER A 587 -2.68 -33.29 3.68
CA SER A 587 -3.36 -32.17 4.34
C SER A 587 -4.07 -31.16 3.41
N ASN A 588 -4.07 -31.32 2.08
CA ASN A 588 -4.53 -30.30 1.10
C ASN A 588 -3.86 -28.91 1.23
N GLU A 589 -2.85 -28.76 2.10
CA GLU A 589 -2.13 -27.50 2.27
C GLU A 589 -1.20 -27.24 1.09
N VAL A 590 -1.22 -25.99 0.60
CA VAL A 590 -0.29 -25.51 -0.42
C VAL A 590 1.14 -25.69 0.07
N HIS A 591 2.00 -26.13 -0.84
CA HIS A 591 3.40 -26.39 -0.58
C HIS A 591 4.19 -26.14 -1.87
N TYR A 592 5.49 -25.90 -1.74
CA TYR A 592 6.28 -25.28 -2.80
C TYR A 592 7.41 -26.17 -3.31
N ILE A 593 7.78 -25.93 -4.56
CA ILE A 593 8.97 -26.51 -5.17
C ILE A 593 10.18 -25.72 -4.68
N LYS A 594 11.12 -26.41 -4.01
CA LYS A 594 12.45 -25.87 -3.69
C LYS A 594 13.30 -25.87 -4.95
N ALA A 595 13.28 -24.76 -5.66
CA ALA A 595 13.98 -24.60 -6.92
C ALA A 595 14.57 -23.20 -7.08
N ASP A 596 15.74 -23.13 -7.69
CA ASP A 596 16.29 -21.90 -8.24
C ASP A 596 15.94 -21.87 -9.74
N ALA A 597 14.77 -21.33 -10.06
CA ALA A 597 14.23 -21.35 -11.42
C ALA A 597 15.10 -20.60 -12.46
N GLU A 598 16.05 -19.77 -12.01
CA GLU A 598 16.99 -19.09 -12.91
C GLU A 598 18.16 -20.00 -13.30
N LYS A 599 18.51 -20.94 -12.43
CA LYS A 599 19.61 -21.91 -12.60
C LYS A 599 19.15 -23.31 -13.00
N GLN A 600 17.87 -23.64 -12.81
CA GLN A 600 17.30 -24.95 -13.09
C GLN A 600 16.43 -24.95 -14.35
N THR A 601 16.55 -26.02 -15.12
CA THR A 601 15.78 -26.31 -16.32
C THR A 601 14.61 -27.24 -15.99
N CYS A 602 13.63 -27.35 -16.88
CA CYS A 602 12.49 -28.24 -16.69
C CYS A 602 12.84 -29.74 -16.77
N SER A 603 14.08 -30.08 -17.13
CA SER A 603 14.60 -31.45 -17.09
C SER A 603 15.27 -31.77 -15.75
N ASP A 604 15.56 -30.76 -14.94
CA ASP A 604 16.26 -30.95 -13.68
C ASP A 604 15.30 -31.53 -12.62
N PRO A 605 15.81 -32.42 -11.76
CA PRO A 605 15.03 -32.91 -10.65
C PRO A 605 14.75 -31.80 -9.64
N VAL A 606 13.51 -31.75 -9.16
CA VAL A 606 13.07 -30.77 -8.15
C VAL A 606 12.73 -31.44 -6.83
N HIS A 607 12.79 -30.65 -5.76
CA HIS A 607 12.47 -31.08 -4.40
C HIS A 607 11.20 -30.38 -3.95
N CYS A 608 10.32 -31.14 -3.30
CA CYS A 608 9.19 -30.58 -2.58
C CYS A 608 9.66 -30.14 -1.18
N ASP A 609 9.17 -29.01 -0.68
CA ASP A 609 9.45 -28.55 0.67
C ASP A 609 8.92 -29.50 1.77
N LYS A 610 7.75 -30.13 1.54
CA LYS A 610 7.12 -31.09 2.44
C LYS A 610 7.59 -32.54 2.23
N VAL A 611 7.97 -32.90 1.01
CA VAL A 611 8.40 -34.27 0.68
C VAL A 611 9.90 -34.26 0.40
N ARG A 612 10.68 -34.91 1.26
CA ARG A 612 12.13 -35.10 1.11
C ARG A 612 12.50 -36.09 -0.01
N SER A 613 11.75 -36.13 -1.11
CA SER A 613 12.04 -36.95 -2.27
C SER A 613 12.18 -36.09 -3.53
N THR A 614 13.16 -36.48 -4.32
CA THR A 614 13.48 -35.86 -5.59
C THR A 614 12.56 -36.40 -6.68
N ARG A 615 11.98 -35.54 -7.52
CA ARG A 615 11.10 -35.94 -8.63
C ARG A 615 11.25 -35.05 -9.85
N SER A 616 10.74 -35.51 -10.99
CA SER A 616 10.56 -34.67 -12.17
C SER A 616 9.37 -33.71 -11.98
N LEU A 617 9.44 -32.55 -12.63
CA LEU A 617 8.33 -31.61 -12.75
C LEU A 617 7.13 -32.26 -13.47
N THR A 618 5.91 -31.83 -13.14
CA THR A 618 4.74 -32.13 -13.96
C THR A 618 4.76 -31.26 -15.21
N GLN A 619 3.95 -31.60 -16.22
CA GLN A 619 3.82 -30.77 -17.42
C GLN A 619 3.37 -29.34 -17.07
N ARG A 620 2.43 -29.18 -16.14
CA ARG A 620 1.91 -27.89 -15.67
C ARG A 620 2.94 -27.07 -14.89
N GLU A 621 3.81 -27.72 -14.12
CA GLU A 621 4.91 -27.04 -13.41
C GLU A 621 6.04 -26.65 -14.36
N SER A 622 6.32 -27.49 -15.37
CA SER A 622 7.45 -27.35 -16.29
C SER A 622 7.43 -26.08 -17.15
N VAL A 623 6.27 -25.43 -17.29
CA VAL A 623 6.10 -24.19 -18.06
C VAL A 623 6.90 -23.04 -17.46
N TRP A 624 7.16 -23.06 -16.15
CA TRP A 624 7.87 -21.99 -15.44
C TRP A 624 9.39 -22.07 -15.53
N PHE A 625 9.94 -23.20 -15.96
CA PHE A 625 11.38 -23.48 -15.97
C PHE A 625 11.95 -23.43 -17.39
N LYS A 626 13.22 -23.09 -17.60
CA LYS A 626 13.82 -23.04 -18.95
C LYS A 626 13.99 -24.44 -19.58
N GLY A 627 14.06 -24.54 -20.91
CA GLY A 627 14.30 -25.79 -21.66
C GLY A 627 13.03 -26.53 -22.10
N GLU A 628 13.15 -27.65 -22.80
CA GLU A 628 12.00 -28.48 -23.17
C GLU A 628 11.76 -29.59 -22.16
N PHE A 629 10.48 -29.85 -21.84
CA PHE A 629 10.14 -31.02 -21.04
C PHE A 629 10.39 -32.25 -21.90
N LYS A 630 11.52 -32.93 -21.65
CA LYS A 630 11.79 -34.22 -22.27
C LYS A 630 10.79 -35.21 -21.69
N ASN A 631 9.64 -35.34 -22.34
CA ASN A 631 8.89 -36.58 -22.28
C ASN A 631 9.93 -37.67 -22.53
N LYS A 632 10.24 -38.51 -21.55
CA LYS A 632 10.83 -39.81 -21.88
C LYS A 632 9.79 -40.46 -22.76
N PRO A 633 9.99 -40.57 -24.08
CA PRO A 633 9.11 -41.38 -24.86
C PRO A 633 9.43 -42.79 -24.37
N SER A 634 8.50 -43.45 -23.71
CA SER A 634 8.45 -44.91 -23.67
C SER A 634 8.13 -45.46 -25.06
N PHE A 635 8.78 -44.92 -26.10
CA PHE A 635 8.77 -45.38 -27.48
C PHE A 635 10.05 -46.17 -27.82
N LEU A 636 11.05 -46.16 -26.93
CA LEU A 636 12.28 -46.95 -27.06
C LEU A 636 12.29 -48.26 -26.26
N LYS A 637 11.21 -48.60 -25.54
CA LYS A 637 11.02 -49.95 -24.97
C LYS A 637 10.37 -50.95 -25.95
N TYR A 638 10.01 -50.51 -27.16
CA TYR A 638 9.51 -51.38 -28.23
C TYR A 638 10.42 -51.48 -29.45
N LEU A 639 11.64 -50.91 -29.42
CA LEU A 639 12.59 -51.06 -30.52
C LEU A 639 13.95 -51.69 -30.16
N PHE A 640 14.26 -51.92 -28.88
CA PHE A 640 15.46 -52.66 -28.50
C PHE A 640 15.23 -53.56 -27.27
N SER A 641 14.38 -54.57 -27.44
CA SER A 641 14.55 -55.85 -26.73
C SER A 641 14.33 -57.00 -27.71
N GLY A 642 15.37 -57.28 -28.50
CA GLY A 642 15.73 -58.65 -28.83
C GLY A 642 14.88 -59.43 -29.83
N VAL A 643 14.61 -58.92 -31.04
CA VAL A 643 14.42 -59.78 -32.23
C VAL A 643 14.92 -59.13 -33.54
N GLY A 644 15.84 -58.15 -33.42
CA GLY A 644 16.31 -57.35 -34.56
C GLY A 644 17.48 -57.91 -35.37
N LEU A 645 18.11 -59.02 -34.98
CA LEU A 645 19.29 -59.54 -35.71
C LEU A 645 19.05 -60.86 -36.45
N PHE A 646 18.32 -61.81 -35.87
CA PHE A 646 18.14 -63.13 -36.50
C PHE A 646 17.20 -63.10 -37.71
N SER A 647 16.08 -62.37 -37.65
CA SER A 647 15.12 -62.31 -38.75
C SER A 647 15.60 -61.48 -39.93
N LEU A 648 16.45 -60.46 -39.71
CA LEU A 648 17.02 -59.65 -40.80
C LEU A 648 18.16 -60.38 -41.52
N ILE A 649 18.95 -61.19 -40.81
CA ILE A 649 19.98 -62.06 -41.41
C ILE A 649 19.32 -63.16 -42.25
N ILE A 650 18.22 -63.77 -41.79
CA ILE A 650 17.48 -64.78 -42.55
C ILE A 650 16.82 -64.17 -43.79
N LEU A 651 16.28 -62.95 -43.71
CA LEU A 651 15.69 -62.25 -44.85
C LEU A 651 16.76 -61.84 -45.89
N LEU A 652 17.94 -61.41 -45.46
CA LEU A 652 19.06 -61.08 -46.36
C LEU A 652 19.69 -62.33 -46.99
N MET A 653 19.75 -63.46 -46.28
CA MET A 653 20.17 -64.74 -46.88
C MET A 653 19.15 -65.28 -47.90
N LEU A 654 17.85 -65.11 -47.65
CA LEU A 654 16.79 -65.55 -48.58
C LEU A 654 16.73 -64.68 -49.84
N VAL A 655 16.96 -63.37 -49.74
CA VAL A 655 17.01 -62.47 -50.91
C VAL A 655 18.31 -62.66 -51.71
N GLY A 656 19.43 -63.03 -51.06
CA GLY A 656 20.68 -63.40 -51.72
C GLY A 656 20.60 -64.72 -52.51
N PHE A 657 19.85 -65.71 -52.02
CA PHE A 657 19.65 -66.99 -52.72
C PHE A 657 18.71 -66.91 -53.92
N LEU A 658 17.79 -65.94 -53.95
CA LEU A 658 16.89 -65.72 -55.09
C LEU A 658 17.57 -64.98 -56.25
N PHE A 659 18.69 -64.27 -56.01
CA PHE A 659 19.45 -63.57 -57.06
C PHE A 659 20.61 -64.38 -57.68
N THR A 660 21.06 -65.47 -57.04
CA THR A 660 21.98 -66.45 -57.67
C THR A 660 21.27 -67.48 -58.55
N GLY A 661 19.93 -67.51 -58.52
CA GLY A 661 19.08 -68.38 -59.36
C GLY A 661 18.62 -67.77 -60.69
N ILE A 662 19.17 -66.64 -61.14
CA ILE A 662 18.82 -66.04 -62.45
C ILE A 662 19.76 -66.49 -63.59
N VAL A 663 20.95 -67.04 -63.33
CA VAL A 663 22.03 -67.04 -64.36
C VAL A 663 22.67 -68.42 -64.58
N SER A 664 21.85 -69.45 -64.78
CA SER A 664 22.35 -70.75 -65.27
C SER A 664 21.40 -71.37 -66.29
N PHE A 665 21.17 -70.67 -67.39
CA PHE A 665 20.82 -71.25 -68.70
C PHE A 665 20.86 -70.13 -69.74
N ASN A 666 22.04 -69.82 -70.27
CA ASN A 666 22.23 -69.44 -71.68
C ASN A 666 23.71 -69.26 -72.04
N SER A 667 24.11 -70.00 -73.08
CA SER A 667 25.38 -69.92 -73.84
C SER A 667 26.61 -70.51 -73.13
N THR A 668 27.40 -71.44 -73.70
CA THR A 668 27.76 -71.70 -75.10
C THR A 668 28.28 -73.13 -75.35
N THR A 669 27.96 -73.65 -76.55
CA THR A 669 28.77 -74.48 -77.50
C THR A 669 29.24 -75.90 -77.15
N THR A 670 28.83 -76.86 -77.99
CA THR A 670 29.74 -77.84 -78.63
C THR A 670 29.18 -78.29 -79.98
N ASP A 671 30.03 -78.19 -81.00
CA ASP A 671 29.91 -78.68 -82.37
C ASP A 671 29.49 -80.16 -82.49
N LYS A 672 29.00 -80.53 -83.67
CA LYS A 672 29.44 -81.74 -84.36
C LYS A 672 29.10 -81.76 -85.85
N ALA A 673 30.13 -82.04 -86.63
CA ALA A 673 30.06 -82.95 -87.77
C ALA A 673 29.65 -84.36 -87.31
#